data_AF-A0A6N7WJ94-F1
#
_entry.id   AF-A0A6N7WJ94-F1
#
_cell.length_a   1.000
_cell.length_b   1.000
_cell.length_c   1.000
_cell.angle_alpha   90.00
_cell.angle_beta   90.00
_cell.angle_gamma   90.00
#
_symmetry.space_group_name_H-M   'P 1'
#
loop_
_entity.id
_entity.type
_entity.pdbx_description
1 polymer ?
#
loop_
_entity_poly.entity_id
_entity_poly.type
_entity_poly.pdbx_seq_one_letter_code
_entity_poly.pdbx_strand_id
1 'polypeptide(L)'
;MTVLLSMTGCGTKKTGSGGTASEESGAASEENGRDTQAESGSVAAMGRYMESTAPLPEGASVEGRTMTMLTDGRLAYFDAKSGLHLSSDEGKSWIPAEHNEELKKNISQDGYVSGASIAPDGSILLSYLTFEGEGASLKADSLVIRIGVDGNMSEVPANMEDGDYVGKVFAKSESESIALSIRGRVFMADWEKGELEQLFTLPEQPEMVIFVDDRMLCLGNSGVTSYDMVQGITLEKDAVLDEFCREKMGAKLNNSSDSYGGILFPGEDGAIYVAYSGGLYRHVENGNAMEQLIDGSFSSLGDPALGLCGMLRLESGEFLLLTTGDETVRFTYDPDEPTVPEKQLKVFSLVENYTIRQAISIFQKENPDVYINYEYIYGYAYLYGDDSGSAITPQDALKNLNVELMSGNGPDVLLLDDMDADIYVRKGMLADLSDILDEMTGEKKVFENIASAYKEENGTFIIPAAFKLPMICGKKEDVESVKDLATYAQLVEKLRTERPESSITGAFNATQELKQLLLVNSSSLLEDRKLNTQALTELLTQAARIYQADMEGIGKEELEVWGDNKNAWTIGSIATLTAGDMVGIMSGNAEGMLSDMGAVSKVSEDNGYVFDLWPGMDGTGFIPANKLAIAAGSSQTELAKSFVKMMLSTEIQKTNSGVGLPVNTEAFGILSDMDDQISMGSSWKVGGREIYFSYGGPSRASVERLKELAEQADHSLEGNTFLEDIVVQYGVSALNGSMTVETAVREIQQKSAIYLAE
;
A
#
# COMPACT_ATOMS: atom_id res chain seq x y z
N MET A 1 34.87 13.57 28.66
CA MET A 1 35.78 14.74 28.57
C MET A 1 34.96 15.87 27.99
N THR A 2 34.71 16.90 28.79
CA THR A 2 33.66 17.91 28.59
C THR A 2 34.08 18.99 27.59
N VAL A 3 33.22 19.30 26.62
CA VAL A 3 33.27 20.57 25.87
C VAL A 3 31.86 21.15 25.82
N LEU A 4 31.63 22.18 26.65
CA LEU A 4 30.52 23.12 26.54
C LEU A 4 30.81 24.09 25.39
N LEU A 5 29.79 24.40 24.58
CA LEU A 5 29.76 25.60 23.75
C LEU A 5 28.50 26.40 24.09
N SER A 6 28.71 27.50 24.79
CA SER A 6 27.75 28.57 25.00
C SER A 6 27.94 29.65 23.94
N MET A 7 26.85 30.18 23.39
CA MET A 7 26.84 31.52 22.80
C MET A 7 25.61 32.30 23.27
N THR A 8 25.86 33.27 24.15
CA THR A 8 24.99 34.39 24.47
C THR A 8 25.22 35.55 23.50
N GLY A 9 24.15 36.24 23.10
CA GLY A 9 24.19 37.58 22.50
C GLY A 9 22.91 38.37 22.79
N CYS A 10 23.02 39.43 23.59
CA CYS A 10 21.92 40.24 24.13
C CYS A 10 21.55 41.47 23.28
N GLY A 11 20.33 42.00 23.52
CA GLY A 11 20.00 43.44 23.48
C GLY A 11 18.69 43.74 22.72
N THR A 12 17.74 44.58 23.15
CA THR A 12 17.67 45.55 24.26
C THR A 12 16.19 45.96 24.46
N LYS A 13 15.78 46.21 25.71
CA LYS A 13 14.45 46.74 26.11
C LYS A 13 14.19 48.17 25.61
N LYS A 14 12.93 48.47 25.23
CA LYS A 14 12.24 49.74 25.54
C LYS A 14 10.77 49.51 25.86
N THR A 15 10.32 50.18 26.91
CA THR A 15 9.02 50.15 27.59
C THR A 15 7.97 51.06 26.93
N GLY A 16 6.69 50.68 26.98
CA GLY A 16 5.54 51.56 26.73
C GLY A 16 4.20 50.83 26.92
N SER A 17 3.34 51.37 27.78
CA SER A 17 2.11 50.76 28.32
C SER A 17 0.88 50.86 27.41
N GLY A 18 -0.02 49.87 27.58
CA GLY A 18 -1.45 50.12 27.81
C GLY A 18 -2.40 49.93 26.63
N GLY A 19 -3.40 49.07 26.83
CA GLY A 19 -4.76 49.32 26.33
C GLY A 19 -5.30 48.38 25.25
N THR A 20 -6.20 47.50 25.70
CA THR A 20 -7.47 47.09 25.05
C THR A 20 -7.47 46.38 23.70
N ALA A 21 -8.00 45.15 23.78
CA ALA A 21 -8.62 44.29 22.78
C ALA A 21 -9.21 44.95 21.52
N SER A 22 -8.94 44.31 20.38
CA SER A 22 -9.90 44.07 19.30
C SER A 22 -9.44 42.85 18.51
N GLU A 23 -10.36 41.89 18.36
CA GLU A 23 -10.27 40.69 17.54
C GLU A 23 -10.04 41.04 16.06
N GLU A 24 -9.13 40.34 15.38
CA GLU A 24 -9.34 39.81 14.03
C GLU A 24 -8.13 38.97 13.54
N SER A 25 -8.47 37.81 12.99
CA SER A 25 -7.78 37.03 11.95
C SER A 25 -6.31 36.60 12.12
N GLY A 26 -6.10 35.29 12.06
CA GLY A 26 -4.79 34.68 11.82
C GLY A 26 -4.90 33.16 11.82
N ALA A 27 -5.42 32.59 10.73
CA ALA A 27 -5.34 31.15 10.48
C ALA A 27 -3.85 30.79 10.35
N ALA A 28 -3.39 29.89 11.22
CA ALA A 28 -2.08 29.29 11.13
C ALA A 28 -2.09 28.33 9.93
N SER A 29 -1.32 28.69 8.90
CA SER A 29 -0.94 27.78 7.82
C SER A 29 0.15 26.86 8.34
N GLU A 30 -0.10 25.55 8.30
CA GLU A 30 0.92 24.52 8.44
C GLU A 30 1.87 24.60 7.24
N GLU A 31 3.10 25.04 7.48
CA GLU A 31 4.21 24.94 6.53
C GLU A 31 4.65 23.47 6.47
N ASN A 32 4.09 22.72 5.53
CA ASN A 32 4.77 21.56 4.98
C ASN A 32 6.03 22.04 4.24
N GLY A 33 7.16 21.48 4.64
CA GLY A 33 8.52 21.87 4.27
C GLY A 33 8.69 22.36 2.83
N ARG A 34 8.76 23.68 2.69
CA ARG A 34 9.32 24.37 1.52
C ARG A 34 10.36 25.37 2.00
N ASP A 35 11.61 24.92 2.03
CA ASP A 35 12.82 25.66 1.61
C ASP A 35 14.04 24.81 1.99
N THR A 36 14.96 24.51 1.08
CA THR A 36 15.79 25.53 0.42
C THR A 36 16.26 25.06 -0.95
N GLN A 37 16.19 25.95 -1.93
CA GLN A 37 17.12 25.92 -3.07
C GLN A 37 18.54 25.86 -2.50
N ALA A 38 19.29 24.81 -2.87
CA ALA A 38 20.72 24.76 -2.63
C ALA A 38 21.39 25.92 -3.39
N GLU A 39 21.70 27.01 -2.69
CA GLU A 39 22.75 27.92 -3.14
C GLU A 39 24.02 27.10 -3.32
N SER A 40 24.56 27.08 -4.55
CA SER A 40 25.81 26.44 -4.88
C SER A 40 26.97 27.06 -4.07
N GLY A 41 27.24 26.53 -2.88
CA GLY A 41 28.30 27.02 -1.99
C GLY A 41 28.26 26.59 -0.53
N SER A 42 27.23 25.90 -0.02
CA SER A 42 27.24 25.36 1.35
C SER A 42 28.01 24.04 1.41
N VAL A 43 28.85 23.88 2.44
CA VAL A 43 29.46 22.58 2.78
C VAL A 43 28.31 21.65 3.16
N ALA A 44 28.22 20.48 2.52
CA ALA A 44 27.20 19.48 2.85
C ALA A 44 27.26 19.17 4.35
N ALA A 45 26.09 19.05 4.99
CA ALA A 45 26.03 18.51 6.35
C ALA A 45 26.65 17.10 6.32
N MET A 46 27.49 16.80 7.31
CA MET A 46 28.23 15.54 7.41
C MET A 46 27.70 14.73 8.59
N GLY A 47 27.82 13.42 8.50
CA GLY A 47 27.28 12.49 9.47
C GLY A 47 25.99 11.84 8.99
N ARG A 48 26.03 10.53 8.74
CA ARG A 48 24.83 9.70 8.54
C ARG A 48 25.06 8.26 8.98
N TYR A 49 23.98 7.53 9.19
CA TYR A 49 24.05 6.07 9.37
C TYR A 49 24.20 5.38 8.01
N MET A 50 25.18 4.48 7.93
CA MET A 50 25.47 3.64 6.77
C MET A 50 24.97 2.22 7.01
N GLU A 51 24.48 1.58 5.95
CA GLU A 51 23.93 0.23 6.03
C GLU A 51 24.96 -0.84 5.66
N SER A 52 24.88 -1.95 6.38
CA SER A 52 25.51 -3.22 5.98
C SER A 52 24.56 -4.36 6.32
N THR A 53 24.65 -5.47 5.58
CA THR A 53 23.77 -6.62 5.79
C THR A 53 24.54 -7.83 6.30
N ALA A 54 23.85 -8.70 7.04
CA ALA A 54 24.33 -10.01 7.43
C ALA A 54 23.21 -11.06 7.30
N PRO A 55 23.52 -12.28 6.85
CA PRO A 55 22.50 -13.30 6.60
C PRO A 55 21.80 -13.75 7.89
N LEU A 56 20.52 -14.08 7.76
CA LEU A 56 19.76 -14.77 8.81
C LEU A 56 20.19 -16.23 8.96
N PRO A 57 19.75 -16.92 10.05
CA PRO A 57 19.98 -18.36 10.19
C PRO A 57 19.47 -19.17 8.99
N GLU A 58 20.14 -20.29 8.70
CA GLU A 58 19.71 -21.19 7.63
C GLU A 58 18.29 -21.72 7.90
N GLY A 59 17.40 -21.57 6.91
CA GLY A 59 16.01 -22.01 7.02
C GLY A 59 15.07 -21.03 7.74
N ALA A 60 15.53 -19.79 8.00
CA ALA A 60 14.71 -18.71 8.54
C ALA A 60 13.39 -18.55 7.79
N SER A 61 12.35 -18.16 8.53
CA SER A 61 11.00 -17.88 8.02
C SER A 61 10.40 -16.66 8.70
N VAL A 62 9.28 -16.14 8.19
CA VAL A 62 8.64 -14.91 8.70
C VAL A 62 7.70 -15.16 9.88
N GLU A 63 7.15 -16.37 10.01
CA GLU A 63 6.15 -16.69 11.03
C GLU A 63 6.73 -16.56 12.45
N GLY A 64 6.14 -15.68 13.26
CA GLY A 64 6.60 -15.41 14.62
C GLY A 64 8.03 -14.83 14.70
N ARG A 65 8.53 -14.23 13.62
CA ARG A 65 9.91 -13.74 13.54
C ARG A 65 10.17 -12.61 14.54
N THR A 66 11.19 -12.76 15.38
CA THR A 66 11.60 -11.74 16.36
C THR A 66 13.08 -11.85 16.75
N MET A 67 13.62 -10.79 17.36
CA MET A 67 15.00 -10.72 17.80
C MET A 67 15.16 -9.84 19.04
N THR A 68 16.04 -10.23 19.96
CA THR A 68 16.38 -9.44 21.15
C THR A 68 17.82 -9.68 21.62
N MET A 69 18.34 -8.78 22.44
CA MET A 69 19.58 -9.00 23.18
C MET A 69 19.30 -9.71 24.51
N LEU A 70 20.00 -10.81 24.76
CA LEU A 70 19.92 -11.54 26.04
C LEU A 70 20.77 -10.84 27.12
N THR A 71 20.44 -11.12 28.37
CA THR A 71 21.18 -10.62 29.54
C THR A 71 22.65 -11.06 29.60
N ASP A 72 23.00 -12.14 28.89
CA ASP A 72 24.38 -12.63 28.77
C ASP A 72 25.16 -12.00 27.60
N GLY A 73 24.55 -11.03 26.90
CA GLY A 73 25.16 -10.28 25.81
C GLY A 73 25.10 -10.98 24.45
N ARG A 74 24.47 -12.15 24.33
CA ARG A 74 24.23 -12.79 23.04
C ARG A 74 22.98 -12.22 22.37
N LEU A 75 23.03 -12.12 21.05
CA LEU A 75 21.87 -11.79 20.23
C LEU A 75 21.05 -13.06 20.00
N ALA A 76 19.75 -13.02 20.27
CA ALA A 76 18.83 -14.12 20.04
C ALA A 76 17.86 -13.79 18.91
N TYR A 77 17.67 -14.75 18.00
CA TYR A 77 16.72 -14.70 16.90
C TYR A 77 15.78 -15.91 17.01
N PHE A 78 14.50 -15.71 16.72
CA PHE A 78 13.52 -16.78 16.66
C PHE A 78 12.59 -16.59 15.46
N ASP A 79 12.23 -17.70 14.82
CA ASP A 79 11.00 -17.85 14.02
C ASP A 79 10.46 -19.27 14.18
N ALA A 80 9.19 -19.49 13.84
CA ALA A 80 8.50 -20.76 14.09
C ALA A 80 9.14 -21.97 13.37
N LYS A 81 9.74 -21.74 12.19
CA LYS A 81 10.30 -22.80 11.34
C LYS A 81 11.74 -23.15 11.71
N SER A 82 12.59 -22.14 11.88
CA SER A 82 14.02 -22.33 12.16
C SER A 82 14.26 -22.51 13.67
N GLY A 83 13.38 -21.95 14.51
CA GLY A 83 13.47 -21.97 15.96
C GLY A 83 14.47 -20.94 16.50
N LEU A 84 14.93 -21.15 17.73
CA LEU A 84 15.83 -20.25 18.46
C LEU A 84 17.28 -20.40 18.03
N HIS A 85 17.87 -19.29 17.59
CA HIS A 85 19.27 -19.16 17.23
C HIS A 85 19.95 -18.08 18.05
N LEU A 86 21.21 -18.32 18.39
CA LEU A 86 22.02 -17.43 19.21
C LEU A 86 23.27 -17.00 18.44
N SER A 87 23.62 -15.74 18.59
CA SER A 87 24.78 -15.12 17.98
C SER A 87 25.66 -14.49 19.05
N SER A 88 26.96 -14.80 19.01
CA SER A 88 27.97 -14.18 19.89
C SER A 88 28.72 -13.02 19.22
N ASP A 89 28.42 -12.71 17.96
CA ASP A 89 29.07 -11.69 17.14
C ASP A 89 28.05 -10.71 16.53
N GLU A 90 26.95 -10.47 17.27
CA GLU A 90 25.90 -9.49 16.95
C GLU A 90 25.25 -9.68 15.55
N GLY A 91 25.00 -10.92 15.18
CA GLY A 91 24.20 -11.32 14.01
C GLY A 91 25.04 -11.68 12.79
N LYS A 92 26.37 -11.73 12.91
CA LYS A 92 27.25 -12.13 11.80
C LYS A 92 27.27 -13.66 11.62
N SER A 93 27.07 -14.41 12.70
CA SER A 93 26.93 -15.86 12.65
C SER A 93 25.94 -16.39 13.70
N TRP A 94 25.25 -17.47 13.35
CA TRP A 94 24.16 -18.03 14.15
C TRP A 94 24.42 -19.49 14.51
N ILE A 95 24.11 -19.85 15.75
CA ILE A 95 24.18 -21.22 16.26
C ILE A 95 22.81 -21.58 16.86
N PRO A 96 22.20 -22.71 16.46
CA PRO A 96 20.96 -23.17 17.09
C PRO A 96 21.11 -23.34 18.60
N ALA A 97 20.09 -22.96 19.37
CA ALA A 97 20.04 -23.21 20.81
C ALA A 97 20.03 -24.72 21.14
N GLU A 98 20.44 -25.10 22.35
CA GLU A 98 20.61 -26.51 22.76
C GLU A 98 19.35 -27.37 22.57
N HIS A 99 18.16 -26.80 22.81
CA HIS A 99 16.85 -27.46 22.70
C HIS A 99 16.07 -27.10 21.44
N ASN A 100 16.73 -26.59 20.40
CA ASN A 100 16.04 -26.03 19.23
C ASN A 100 15.21 -27.06 18.42
N GLU A 101 15.65 -28.32 18.35
CA GLU A 101 14.89 -29.37 17.67
C GLU A 101 13.62 -29.79 18.43
N GLU A 102 13.63 -29.66 19.75
CA GLU A 102 12.46 -29.94 20.60
C GLU A 102 11.46 -28.78 20.50
N LEU A 103 11.97 -27.55 20.53
CA LEU A 103 11.20 -26.33 20.27
C LEU A 103 10.40 -26.44 18.96
N LYS A 104 11.07 -26.76 17.86
CA LYS A 104 10.41 -26.88 16.54
C LYS A 104 9.31 -27.95 16.51
N LYS A 105 9.52 -29.08 17.18
CA LYS A 105 8.49 -30.16 17.25
C LYS A 105 7.27 -29.75 18.05
N ASN A 106 7.44 -28.92 19.07
CA ASN A 106 6.35 -28.46 19.92
C ASN A 106 5.48 -27.42 19.21
N ILE A 107 6.05 -26.67 18.27
CA ILE A 107 5.35 -25.63 17.50
C ILE A 107 4.69 -26.21 16.22
N SER A 108 5.16 -27.36 15.71
CA SER A 108 4.79 -27.87 14.38
C SER A 108 3.47 -28.67 14.29
N GLN A 109 2.40 -28.32 15.00
CA GLN A 109 1.12 -29.06 14.94
C GLN A 109 -0.11 -28.17 14.73
N ASP A 110 -0.71 -28.23 13.53
CA ASP A 110 -2.07 -27.79 13.18
C ASP A 110 -2.48 -26.34 13.56
N GLY A 111 -1.52 -25.45 13.80
CA GLY A 111 -1.76 -24.05 14.17
C GLY A 111 -0.71 -23.09 13.61
N TYR A 112 -0.87 -21.82 13.95
CA TYR A 112 -0.09 -20.70 13.42
C TYR A 112 0.40 -19.79 14.55
N VAL A 113 1.69 -19.44 14.55
CA VAL A 113 2.26 -18.49 15.51
C VAL A 113 1.92 -17.07 15.05
N SER A 114 0.91 -16.47 15.68
CA SER A 114 0.47 -15.11 15.36
C SER A 114 1.31 -14.00 15.98
N GLY A 115 2.12 -14.33 16.99
CA GLY A 115 3.07 -13.40 17.59
C GLY A 115 4.08 -14.10 18.48
N ALA A 116 5.29 -13.57 18.57
CA ALA A 116 6.35 -14.12 19.40
C ALA A 116 7.19 -13.04 20.07
N SER A 117 7.74 -13.36 21.24
CA SER A 117 8.71 -12.53 21.95
C SER A 117 9.74 -13.40 22.64
N ILE A 118 10.99 -12.93 22.71
CA ILE A 118 12.05 -13.59 23.46
C ILE A 118 12.26 -12.82 24.78
N ALA A 119 12.21 -13.52 25.91
CA ALA A 119 12.49 -12.96 27.22
C ALA A 119 14.01 -12.77 27.44
N PRO A 120 14.44 -11.91 28.37
CA PRO A 120 15.86 -11.58 28.55
C PRO A 120 16.79 -12.76 28.93
N ASP A 121 16.23 -13.87 29.43
CA ASP A 121 16.94 -15.13 29.71
C ASP A 121 17.06 -16.05 28.48
N GLY A 122 16.28 -15.80 27.43
CA GLY A 122 16.18 -16.63 26.24
C GLY A 122 14.93 -17.53 26.20
N SER A 123 14.04 -17.44 27.18
CA SER A 123 12.74 -18.11 27.13
C SER A 123 11.89 -17.51 26.00
N ILE A 124 11.07 -18.33 25.34
CA ILE A 124 10.23 -17.91 24.22
C ILE A 124 8.77 -17.80 24.66
N LEU A 125 8.10 -16.74 24.25
CA LEU A 125 6.67 -16.54 24.39
C LEU A 125 6.01 -16.55 23.03
N LEU A 126 4.92 -17.30 22.89
CA LEU A 126 4.16 -17.41 21.66
C LEU A 126 2.67 -17.13 21.90
N SER A 127 2.07 -16.43 20.96
CA SER A 127 0.64 -16.46 20.70
C SER A 127 0.40 -17.49 19.60
N TYR A 128 -0.36 -18.54 19.90
CA TYR A 128 -0.59 -19.65 18.99
C TYR A 128 -2.07 -19.75 18.63
N LEU A 129 -2.39 -19.67 17.34
CA LEU A 129 -3.75 -19.76 16.82
C LEU A 129 -4.01 -21.17 16.29
N THR A 130 -5.15 -21.71 16.68
CA THR A 130 -5.69 -22.94 16.10
C THR A 130 -7.03 -22.64 15.48
N PHE A 131 -7.30 -23.25 14.32
CA PHE A 131 -8.55 -23.06 13.62
C PHE A 131 -9.37 -24.35 13.62
N GLU A 132 -10.59 -24.29 14.11
CA GLU A 132 -11.55 -25.40 14.05
C GLU A 132 -12.68 -25.09 13.08
N GLY A 133 -13.03 -26.04 12.22
CA GLY A 133 -14.08 -25.88 11.20
C GLY A 133 -13.55 -25.47 9.83
N GLU A 134 -14.46 -25.26 8.87
CA GLU A 134 -14.14 -24.87 7.49
C GLU A 134 -15.13 -23.80 7.03
N GLY A 135 -14.64 -22.79 6.30
CA GLY A 135 -15.47 -21.70 5.78
C GLY A 135 -16.25 -20.99 6.89
N ALA A 136 -17.58 -21.06 6.84
CA ALA A 136 -18.52 -20.41 7.78
C ALA A 136 -18.49 -20.92 9.22
N SER A 137 -17.86 -22.08 9.46
CA SER A 137 -17.70 -22.62 10.80
C SER A 137 -16.29 -22.42 11.36
N LEU A 138 -15.40 -21.74 10.62
CA LEU A 138 -14.02 -21.50 11.04
C LEU A 138 -14.00 -20.65 12.31
N LYS A 139 -13.59 -21.25 13.42
CA LYS A 139 -13.37 -20.60 14.70
C LYS A 139 -11.89 -20.55 14.98
N ALA A 140 -11.38 -19.35 15.22
CA ALA A 140 -10.04 -19.17 15.78
C ALA A 140 -10.10 -19.31 17.30
N ASP A 141 -9.28 -20.19 17.84
CA ASP A 141 -8.96 -20.23 19.26
C ASP A 141 -7.46 -19.89 19.44
N SER A 142 -7.08 -19.50 20.65
CA SER A 142 -5.72 -19.07 20.94
C SER A 142 -5.16 -19.63 22.24
N LEU A 143 -3.88 -19.95 22.21
CA LEU A 143 -3.08 -20.32 23.38
C LEU A 143 -1.91 -19.36 23.54
N VAL A 144 -1.59 -19.03 24.79
CA VAL A 144 -0.37 -18.34 25.14
C VAL A 144 0.62 -19.37 25.66
N ILE A 145 1.76 -19.51 24.99
CA ILE A 145 2.75 -20.55 25.27
C ILE A 145 4.04 -19.90 25.77
N ARG A 146 4.62 -20.43 26.85
CA ARG A 146 5.98 -20.12 27.31
C ARG A 146 6.84 -21.35 27.19
N ILE A 147 7.99 -21.21 26.56
CA ILE A 147 9.00 -22.26 26.44
C ILE A 147 10.26 -21.77 27.15
N GLY A 148 10.61 -22.41 28.26
CA GLY A 148 11.80 -22.08 29.03
C GLY A 148 13.08 -22.43 28.28
N VAL A 149 14.21 -21.85 28.72
CA VAL A 149 15.55 -22.17 28.20
C VAL A 149 15.94 -23.64 28.34
N ASP A 150 15.29 -24.36 29.25
CA ASP A 150 15.42 -25.80 29.49
C ASP A 150 14.51 -26.65 28.58
N GLY A 151 13.77 -26.01 27.67
CA GLY A 151 12.81 -26.64 26.77
C GLY A 151 11.45 -26.94 27.40
N ASN A 152 11.23 -26.63 28.69
CA ASN A 152 9.96 -26.89 29.34
C ASN A 152 8.88 -25.94 28.85
N MET A 153 7.74 -26.50 28.44
CA MET A 153 6.61 -25.75 27.91
C MET A 153 5.53 -25.56 28.98
N SER A 154 4.96 -24.36 29.04
CA SER A 154 3.78 -24.00 29.83
C SER A 154 2.76 -23.34 28.91
N GLU A 155 1.50 -23.70 29.04
CA GLU A 155 0.42 -23.22 28.18
C GLU A 155 -0.69 -22.60 29.02
N VAL A 156 -1.22 -21.48 28.54
CA VAL A 156 -2.38 -20.80 29.09
C VAL A 156 -3.42 -20.66 27.98
N PRO A 157 -4.55 -21.40 28.04
CA PRO A 157 -5.64 -21.22 27.09
C PRO A 157 -6.24 -19.81 27.24
N ALA A 158 -6.44 -19.12 26.12
CA ALA A 158 -6.98 -17.77 26.16
C ALA A 158 -8.47 -17.73 26.58
N ASN A 159 -9.24 -18.76 26.24
CA ASN A 159 -10.67 -18.90 26.56
C ASN A 159 -11.49 -17.65 26.23
N MET A 160 -11.35 -17.16 25.00
CA MET A 160 -11.99 -15.92 24.56
C MET A 160 -13.42 -16.17 24.04
N GLU A 161 -14.22 -15.10 23.98
CA GLU A 161 -15.53 -15.16 23.36
C GLU A 161 -15.43 -15.32 21.84
N ASP A 162 -16.47 -15.86 21.20
CA ASP A 162 -16.49 -16.06 19.74
C ASP A 162 -16.11 -14.76 18.99
N GLY A 163 -15.08 -14.86 18.15
CA GLY A 163 -14.54 -13.74 17.37
C GLY A 163 -13.63 -12.79 18.14
N ASP A 164 -13.08 -13.20 19.28
CA ASP A 164 -11.90 -12.61 19.91
C ASP A 164 -10.86 -13.72 20.18
N TYR A 165 -9.58 -13.36 20.17
CA TYR A 165 -8.47 -14.26 20.43
C TYR A 165 -7.23 -13.45 20.80
N VAL A 166 -6.26 -14.06 21.47
CA VAL A 166 -4.94 -13.44 21.69
C VAL A 166 -4.15 -13.49 20.39
N GLY A 167 -3.76 -12.33 19.90
CA GLY A 167 -2.99 -12.21 18.65
C GLY A 167 -1.52 -11.90 18.87
N LYS A 168 -1.16 -11.26 19.99
CA LYS A 168 0.21 -10.77 20.21
C LYS A 168 0.64 -10.98 21.66
N VAL A 169 1.95 -11.21 21.86
CA VAL A 169 2.57 -11.43 23.18
C VAL A 169 3.89 -10.67 23.28
N PHE A 170 4.20 -10.17 24.48
CA PHE A 170 5.42 -9.38 24.75
C PHE A 170 6.02 -9.78 26.11
N ALA A 171 7.31 -10.09 26.12
CA ALA A 171 8.05 -10.39 27.35
C ALA A 171 8.49 -9.09 28.04
N LYS A 172 8.20 -8.95 29.34
CA LYS A 172 8.77 -7.90 30.18
C LYS A 172 10.02 -8.39 30.91
N SER A 173 9.95 -9.62 31.43
CA SER A 173 11.01 -10.27 32.18
C SER A 173 10.95 -11.79 32.01
N GLU A 174 11.78 -12.53 32.74
CA GLU A 174 11.80 -14.01 32.72
C GLU A 174 10.44 -14.63 33.13
N SER A 175 9.66 -13.90 33.94
CA SER A 175 8.40 -14.38 34.53
C SER A 175 7.18 -13.53 34.18
N GLU A 176 7.36 -12.29 33.72
CA GLU A 176 6.26 -11.38 33.40
C GLU A 176 6.08 -11.23 31.89
N SER A 177 4.85 -11.43 31.43
CA SER A 177 4.50 -11.42 30.02
C SER A 177 3.11 -10.84 29.80
N ILE A 178 3.00 -10.03 28.75
CA ILE A 178 1.75 -9.40 28.33
C ILE A 178 1.18 -10.15 27.13
N ALA A 179 -0.13 -10.37 27.13
CA ALA A 179 -0.89 -10.93 26.02
C ALA A 179 -1.96 -9.94 25.58
N LEU A 180 -2.15 -9.77 24.27
CA LEU A 180 -3.07 -8.80 23.68
C LEU A 180 -4.14 -9.51 22.83
N SER A 181 -5.41 -9.26 23.14
CA SER A 181 -6.50 -9.72 22.27
C SER A 181 -6.76 -8.78 21.10
N ILE A 182 -7.35 -9.31 20.03
CA ILE A 182 -7.73 -8.52 18.85
C ILE A 182 -8.79 -7.45 19.14
N ARG A 183 -9.52 -7.58 20.27
CA ARG A 183 -10.45 -6.55 20.78
C ARG A 183 -9.82 -5.58 21.79
N GLY A 184 -8.48 -5.49 21.84
CA GLY A 184 -7.79 -4.51 22.69
C GLY A 184 -7.72 -4.86 24.17
N ARG A 185 -8.08 -6.09 24.57
CA ARG A 185 -7.91 -6.52 25.98
C ARG A 185 -6.44 -6.82 26.25
N VAL A 186 -5.93 -6.25 27.34
CA VAL A 186 -4.53 -6.40 27.75
C VAL A 186 -4.47 -7.28 28.99
N PHE A 187 -3.71 -8.37 28.91
CA PHE A 187 -3.59 -9.37 29.97
C PHE A 187 -2.14 -9.52 30.44
N MET A 188 -1.96 -9.83 31.72
CA MET A 188 -0.75 -10.42 32.26
C MET A 188 -0.94 -11.94 32.34
N ALA A 189 0.04 -12.72 31.87
CA ALA A 189 -0.03 -14.17 32.03
C ALA A 189 0.46 -14.61 33.41
N ASP A 190 -0.39 -15.31 34.16
CA ASP A 190 -0.03 -15.97 35.41
C ASP A 190 0.32 -17.45 35.10
N TRP A 191 1.62 -17.70 34.93
CA TRP A 191 2.14 -19.02 34.59
C TRP A 191 1.99 -20.05 35.73
N GLU A 192 1.83 -19.61 36.98
CA GLU A 192 1.62 -20.52 38.12
C GLU A 192 0.18 -21.00 38.18
N LYS A 193 -0.79 -20.11 37.93
CA LYS A 193 -2.22 -20.46 37.89
C LYS A 193 -2.66 -21.05 36.56
N GLY A 194 -1.94 -20.76 35.48
CA GLY A 194 -2.33 -21.13 34.13
C GLY A 194 -3.50 -20.27 33.61
N GLU A 195 -3.53 -18.98 33.96
CA GLU A 195 -4.64 -18.07 33.64
C GLU A 195 -4.12 -16.72 33.09
N LEU A 196 -4.93 -16.02 32.30
CA LEU A 196 -4.68 -14.65 31.87
C LEU A 196 -5.42 -13.66 32.77
N GLU A 197 -4.69 -12.82 33.50
CA GLU A 197 -5.26 -11.77 34.33
C GLU A 197 -5.42 -10.47 33.52
N GLN A 198 -6.66 -10.02 33.31
CA GLN A 198 -6.92 -8.80 32.55
C GLN A 198 -6.52 -7.56 33.36
N LEU A 199 -5.65 -6.72 32.79
CA LEU A 199 -5.23 -5.46 33.37
C LEU A 199 -6.22 -4.33 33.03
N PHE A 200 -6.50 -4.15 31.74
CA PHE A 200 -7.42 -3.14 31.22
C PHE A 200 -7.83 -3.46 29.77
N THR A 201 -8.64 -2.59 29.17
CA THR A 201 -9.11 -2.73 27.79
C THR A 201 -8.89 -1.41 27.05
N LEU A 202 -8.31 -1.52 25.87
CA LEU A 202 -8.11 -0.42 24.93
C LEU A 202 -9.20 -0.46 23.83
N PRO A 203 -9.42 0.65 23.10
CA PRO A 203 -10.40 0.68 22.01
C PRO A 203 -10.10 -0.27 20.85
N GLU A 204 -8.83 -0.68 20.71
CA GLU A 204 -8.30 -1.51 19.63
C GLU A 204 -7.11 -2.33 20.15
N GLN A 205 -6.72 -3.37 19.40
CA GLN A 205 -5.49 -4.10 19.67
C GLN A 205 -4.27 -3.19 19.43
N PRO A 206 -3.37 -3.04 20.41
CA PRO A 206 -2.09 -2.38 20.17
C PRO A 206 -1.23 -3.17 19.17
N GLU A 207 -0.52 -2.44 18.32
CA GLU A 207 0.48 -2.98 17.42
C GLU A 207 1.63 -3.62 18.20
N MET A 208 2.13 -2.89 19.20
CA MET A 208 3.31 -3.23 20.00
C MET A 208 3.18 -2.74 21.44
N VAL A 209 3.82 -3.47 22.35
CA VAL A 209 4.00 -3.06 23.75
C VAL A 209 5.49 -3.03 24.10
N ILE A 210 5.92 -1.96 24.75
CA ILE A 210 7.26 -1.87 25.36
C ILE A 210 7.18 -1.53 26.84
N PHE A 211 8.27 -1.79 27.54
CA PHE A 211 8.43 -1.51 28.96
C PHE A 211 9.58 -0.54 29.17
N VAL A 212 9.30 0.56 29.88
CA VAL A 212 10.29 1.54 30.32
C VAL A 212 10.14 1.69 31.82
N ASP A 213 11.08 1.08 32.55
CA ASP A 213 11.00 0.89 34.00
C ASP A 213 9.67 0.20 34.40
N ASP A 214 8.87 0.83 35.27
CA ASP A 214 7.58 0.33 35.73
C ASP A 214 6.39 0.74 34.83
N ARG A 215 6.68 1.35 33.67
CA ARG A 215 5.65 1.79 32.72
C ARG A 215 5.55 0.87 31.53
N MET A 216 4.33 0.61 31.12
CA MET A 216 3.99 -0.07 29.88
C MET A 216 3.47 0.95 28.86
N LEU A 217 4.05 0.95 27.67
CA LEU A 217 3.62 1.78 26.54
C LEU A 217 2.98 0.89 25.49
N CYS A 218 1.75 1.20 25.09
CA CYS A 218 1.00 0.48 24.07
C CYS A 218 0.84 1.38 22.84
N LEU A 219 1.51 1.04 21.74
CA LEU A 219 1.34 1.71 20.44
C LEU A 219 0.10 1.15 19.73
N GLY A 220 -0.84 1.98 19.31
CA GLY A 220 -1.98 1.62 18.48
C GLY A 220 -2.31 2.73 17.47
N ASN A 221 -3.36 2.53 16.65
CA ASN A 221 -3.75 3.51 15.62
C ASN A 221 -4.14 4.87 16.23
N SER A 222 -4.61 4.86 17.47
CA SER A 222 -5.02 6.03 18.26
C SER A 222 -3.85 6.74 18.97
N GLY A 223 -2.60 6.34 18.71
CA GLY A 223 -1.39 6.88 19.32
C GLY A 223 -0.80 5.95 20.39
N VAL A 224 -0.20 6.53 21.43
CA VAL A 224 0.52 5.77 22.48
C VAL A 224 -0.22 5.90 23.81
N THR A 225 -0.63 4.76 24.36
CA THR A 225 -1.19 4.70 25.72
C THR A 225 -0.10 4.35 26.72
N SER A 226 0.01 5.12 27.81
CA SER A 226 0.95 4.86 28.90
C SER A 226 0.21 4.29 30.12
N TYR A 227 0.74 3.24 30.73
CA TYR A 227 0.15 2.58 31.89
C TYR A 227 1.20 2.35 32.98
N ASP A 228 0.88 2.75 34.21
CA ASP A 228 1.70 2.48 35.40
C ASP A 228 1.34 1.10 35.95
N MET A 229 2.28 0.16 35.85
CA MET A 229 2.08 -1.24 36.24
C MET A 229 2.01 -1.42 37.76
N VAL A 230 2.55 -0.48 38.54
CA VAL A 230 2.57 -0.55 40.01
C VAL A 230 1.27 0.00 40.59
N GLN A 231 0.79 1.13 40.06
CA GLN A 231 -0.46 1.75 40.48
C GLN A 231 -1.69 1.14 39.82
N GLY A 232 -1.51 0.47 38.68
CA GLY A 232 -2.58 -0.13 37.90
C GLY A 232 -3.47 0.91 37.20
N ILE A 233 -2.89 2.06 36.81
CA ILE A 233 -3.63 3.19 36.20
C ILE A 233 -3.04 3.60 34.87
N THR A 234 -3.90 4.05 33.96
CA THR A 234 -3.49 4.76 32.75
C THR A 234 -2.96 6.15 33.12
N LEU A 235 -1.80 6.50 32.56
CA LEU A 235 -1.14 7.79 32.78
C LEU A 235 -1.61 8.84 31.75
N GLU A 236 -1.30 10.11 32.04
CA GLU A 236 -1.42 11.17 31.03
C GLU A 236 -0.47 10.88 29.85
N LYS A 237 -0.92 11.20 28.64
CA LYS A 237 -0.16 10.98 27.41
C LYS A 237 1.02 11.93 27.33
N ASP A 238 2.17 11.43 26.87
CA ASP A 238 3.23 12.28 26.36
C ASP A 238 2.76 12.85 25.01
N ALA A 239 2.43 14.15 24.99
CA ALA A 239 1.79 14.79 23.85
C ALA A 239 2.64 14.70 22.58
N VAL A 240 3.97 14.83 22.69
CA VAL A 240 4.88 14.84 21.53
C VAL A 240 4.98 13.44 20.93
N LEU A 241 5.17 12.43 21.77
CA LEU A 241 5.24 11.04 21.30
C LEU A 241 3.88 10.56 20.74
N ASP A 242 2.78 10.86 21.43
CA ASP A 242 1.43 10.44 21.03
C ASP A 242 1.00 11.09 19.70
N GLU A 243 1.25 12.40 19.54
CA GLU A 243 0.96 13.13 18.31
C GLU A 243 1.79 12.60 17.15
N PHE A 244 3.09 12.43 17.33
CA PHE A 244 3.96 11.86 16.30
C PHE A 244 3.49 10.48 15.84
N CYS A 245 3.20 9.57 16.78
CA CYS A 245 2.75 8.23 16.44
C CYS A 245 1.39 8.23 15.73
N ARG A 246 0.45 9.07 16.18
CA ARG A 246 -0.88 9.19 15.56
C ARG A 246 -0.81 9.74 14.14
N GLU A 247 -0.01 10.77 13.91
CA GLU A 247 0.10 11.42 12.60
C GLU A 247 0.91 10.62 11.58
N LYS A 248 2.04 10.04 12.02
CA LYS A 248 2.97 9.36 11.11
C LYS A 248 2.60 7.90 10.86
N MET A 249 2.07 7.23 11.88
CA MET A 249 1.78 5.79 11.82
C MET A 249 0.29 5.51 11.83
N GLY A 250 -0.50 6.09 12.74
CA GLY A 250 -1.98 6.08 12.72
C GLY A 250 -2.64 4.85 12.07
N ALA A 251 -3.42 5.07 11.01
CA ALA A 251 -4.10 4.03 10.23
C ALA A 251 -3.18 3.13 9.36
N LYS A 252 -1.86 3.36 9.38
CA LYS A 252 -0.83 2.62 8.63
C LYS A 252 -0.17 1.52 9.48
N LEU A 253 -0.53 1.36 10.75
CA LEU A 253 -0.06 0.24 11.55
C LEU A 253 -0.63 -1.07 10.99
N ASN A 254 0.22 -2.09 11.00
CA ASN A 254 -0.05 -3.37 10.37
C ASN A 254 -0.44 -4.37 11.45
N ASN A 255 -1.74 -4.47 11.74
CA ASN A 255 -2.27 -5.49 12.65
C ASN A 255 -2.23 -6.93 12.06
N SER A 256 -1.30 -7.20 11.14
CA SER A 256 -0.92 -8.56 10.72
C SER A 256 0.01 -9.20 11.75
N SER A 257 0.24 -10.49 11.58
CA SER A 257 1.04 -11.34 12.46
C SER A 257 2.54 -11.40 12.10
N ASP A 258 2.92 -11.03 10.87
CA ASP A 258 4.28 -11.25 10.36
C ASP A 258 5.16 -9.99 10.30
N SER A 259 4.56 -8.80 10.43
CA SER A 259 5.31 -7.53 10.45
C SER A 259 4.50 -6.40 11.10
N TYR A 260 5.21 -5.37 11.52
CA TYR A 260 4.69 -4.15 12.14
C TYR A 260 4.77 -2.97 11.16
N GLY A 261 3.77 -2.08 11.23
CA GLY A 261 3.80 -0.77 10.57
C GLY A 261 4.63 0.26 11.34
N GLY A 262 4.94 -0.01 12.61
CA GLY A 262 5.82 0.79 13.45
C GLY A 262 6.33 0.01 14.66
N ILE A 263 7.58 0.26 15.06
CA ILE A 263 8.27 -0.39 16.17
C ILE A 263 8.66 0.66 17.21
N LEU A 264 8.27 0.44 18.46
CA LEU A 264 8.83 1.13 19.62
C LEU A 264 9.87 0.22 20.28
N PHE A 265 10.96 0.79 20.79
CA PHE A 265 11.89 0.05 21.63
C PHE A 265 12.59 0.98 22.64
N PRO A 266 12.91 0.47 23.85
CA PRO A 266 13.58 1.27 24.87
C PRO A 266 15.01 1.60 24.46
N GLY A 267 15.43 2.80 24.83
CA GLY A 267 16.75 3.36 24.58
C GLY A 267 17.57 3.61 25.85
N GLU A 268 18.71 4.26 25.67
CA GLU A 268 19.55 4.71 26.77
C GLU A 268 18.85 5.78 27.63
N ASP A 269 19.13 5.80 28.93
CA ASP A 269 18.65 6.81 29.87
C ASP A 269 17.12 7.05 29.84
N GLY A 270 16.34 5.99 29.55
CA GLY A 270 14.88 6.06 29.48
C GLY A 270 14.33 6.67 28.18
N ALA A 271 15.18 6.86 27.17
CA ALA A 271 14.74 7.26 25.84
C ALA A 271 13.83 6.19 25.20
N ILE A 272 12.99 6.63 24.27
CA ILE A 272 12.12 5.76 23.48
C ILE A 272 12.50 5.97 22.02
N TYR A 273 12.83 4.88 21.34
CA TYR A 273 13.03 4.89 19.90
C TYR A 273 11.75 4.50 19.18
N VAL A 274 11.49 5.16 18.05
CA VAL A 274 10.35 4.92 17.17
C VAL A 274 10.87 4.71 15.76
N ALA A 275 10.65 3.52 15.21
CA ALA A 275 11.00 3.17 13.84
C ALA A 275 9.74 2.90 13.02
N TYR A 276 9.65 3.48 11.83
CA TYR A 276 8.59 3.21 10.85
C TYR A 276 9.13 3.50 9.45
N SER A 277 8.28 3.43 8.42
CA SER A 277 8.70 3.67 7.02
C SER A 277 9.29 5.06 6.75
N GLY A 278 9.06 6.05 7.61
CA GLY A 278 9.70 7.37 7.51
C GLY A 278 11.07 7.48 8.17
N GLY A 279 11.53 6.45 8.89
CA GLY A 279 12.87 6.41 9.48
C GLY A 279 12.88 6.04 10.97
N LEU A 280 14.02 6.30 11.61
CA LEU A 280 14.26 6.06 13.03
C LEU A 280 14.31 7.41 13.78
N TYR A 281 13.52 7.50 14.83
CA TYR A 281 13.41 8.68 15.68
C TYR A 281 13.68 8.33 17.13
N ARG A 282 14.19 9.31 17.87
CA ARG A 282 14.47 9.23 19.30
C ARG A 282 13.61 10.25 20.05
N HIS A 283 12.99 9.80 21.12
CA HIS A 283 12.22 10.61 22.04
C HIS A 283 12.82 10.54 23.44
N VAL A 284 12.82 11.67 24.14
CA VAL A 284 13.11 11.73 25.57
C VAL A 284 11.86 12.26 26.25
N GLU A 285 11.50 11.65 27.37
CA GLU A 285 10.30 12.03 28.11
C GLU A 285 10.26 13.53 28.44
N ASN A 286 9.09 14.15 28.24
CA ASN A 286 8.89 15.61 28.34
C ASN A 286 9.76 16.44 27.37
N GLY A 287 10.38 15.80 26.37
CA GLY A 287 10.98 16.46 25.24
C GLY A 287 9.94 17.24 24.44
N ASN A 288 10.39 18.29 23.75
CA ASN A 288 9.52 19.13 22.95
C ASN A 288 9.56 18.79 21.45
N ALA A 289 10.30 17.77 21.05
CA ALA A 289 10.44 17.32 19.67
C ALA A 289 10.93 15.87 19.60
N MET A 290 10.62 15.21 18.49
CA MET A 290 11.23 13.95 18.08
C MET A 290 12.55 14.25 17.34
N GLU A 291 13.63 13.56 17.70
CA GLU A 291 14.93 13.67 17.02
C GLU A 291 15.02 12.60 15.93
N GLN A 292 15.11 12.99 14.65
CA GLN A 292 15.32 12.04 13.55
C GLN A 292 16.79 11.63 13.49
N LEU A 293 17.05 10.31 13.55
CA LEU A 293 18.40 9.74 13.49
C LEU A 293 18.70 9.13 12.12
N ILE A 294 17.70 8.47 11.54
CA ILE A 294 17.78 7.83 10.22
C ILE A 294 16.54 8.25 9.45
N ASP A 295 16.69 8.65 8.20
CA ASP A 295 15.57 9.00 7.33
C ASP A 295 15.23 7.80 6.42
N GLY A 296 13.95 7.44 6.44
CA GLY A 296 13.40 6.28 5.73
C GLY A 296 13.55 6.39 4.21
N SER A 297 13.59 7.59 3.65
CA SER A 297 13.65 7.80 2.19
C SER A 297 14.93 7.28 1.53
N PHE A 298 16.00 7.09 2.30
CA PHE A 298 17.27 6.54 1.82
C PHE A 298 17.77 5.33 2.60
N SER A 299 16.88 4.67 3.36
CA SER A 299 17.24 3.50 4.14
C SER A 299 16.30 2.33 3.92
N SER A 300 16.75 1.13 4.30
CA SER A 300 15.95 -0.09 4.32
C SER A 300 14.67 0.03 5.17
N LEU A 301 14.56 1.03 6.06
CA LEU A 301 13.32 1.33 6.80
C LEU A 301 12.18 1.77 5.87
N GLY A 302 12.48 2.53 4.82
CA GLY A 302 11.48 3.00 3.85
C GLY A 302 11.27 2.08 2.66
N ASP A 303 11.95 0.92 2.60
CA ASP A 303 11.73 -0.07 1.55
C ASP A 303 10.38 -0.76 1.77
N PRO A 304 9.41 -0.54 0.87
CA PRO A 304 8.08 -1.08 1.05
C PRO A 304 7.99 -2.61 0.86
N ALA A 305 9.05 -3.26 0.36
CA ALA A 305 9.15 -4.71 0.27
C ALA A 305 9.63 -5.36 1.60
N LEU A 306 10.12 -4.56 2.55
CA LEU A 306 10.67 -5.02 3.82
C LEU A 306 9.70 -4.68 4.97
N GLY A 307 8.85 -5.64 5.33
CA GLY A 307 8.01 -5.52 6.54
C GLY A 307 8.90 -5.50 7.80
N LEU A 308 8.61 -4.63 8.76
CA LEU A 308 9.43 -4.48 9.97
C LEU A 308 9.09 -5.58 10.98
N CYS A 309 10.06 -6.37 11.43
CA CYS A 309 9.83 -7.45 12.40
C CYS A 309 10.45 -7.15 13.78
N GLY A 310 11.49 -6.33 13.83
CA GLY A 310 12.12 -5.94 15.10
C GLY A 310 13.27 -4.97 14.89
N MET A 311 13.55 -4.14 15.89
CA MET A 311 14.70 -3.25 15.87
C MET A 311 15.28 -3.11 17.27
N LEU A 312 16.61 -3.07 17.36
CA LEU A 312 17.29 -2.89 18.64
C LEU A 312 18.54 -2.02 18.49
N ARG A 313 18.95 -1.41 19.59
CA ARG A 313 20.18 -0.63 19.71
C ARG A 313 21.26 -1.47 20.39
N LEU A 314 22.44 -1.51 19.80
CA LEU A 314 23.63 -2.16 20.37
C LEU A 314 24.33 -1.24 21.38
N GLU A 315 25.17 -1.82 22.25
CA GLU A 315 25.98 -1.02 23.20
C GLU A 315 26.89 -0.02 22.49
N SER A 316 27.36 -0.36 21.28
CA SER A 316 28.17 0.49 20.41
C SER A 316 27.46 1.78 19.98
N GLY A 317 26.11 1.82 20.07
CA GLY A 317 25.27 2.88 19.51
C GLY A 317 24.81 2.61 18.08
N GLU A 318 25.19 1.47 17.50
CA GLU A 318 24.66 0.99 16.23
C GLU A 318 23.24 0.42 16.40
N PHE A 319 22.51 0.28 15.30
CA PHE A 319 21.18 -0.33 15.31
C PHE A 319 21.15 -1.57 14.43
N LEU A 320 20.37 -2.58 14.85
CA LEU A 320 20.04 -3.75 14.05
C LEU A 320 18.55 -3.73 13.75
N LEU A 321 18.21 -3.84 12.47
CA LEU A 321 16.86 -3.98 11.95
C LEU A 321 16.67 -5.40 11.42
N LEU A 322 15.59 -6.02 11.88
CA LEU A 322 15.07 -7.29 11.38
C LEU A 322 13.82 -7.00 10.56
N THR A 323 13.79 -7.53 9.34
CA THR A 323 12.68 -7.37 8.40
C THR A 323 12.13 -8.71 7.96
N THR A 324 11.13 -8.71 7.08
CA THR A 324 10.65 -9.90 6.36
C THR A 324 11.66 -10.44 5.33
N GLY A 325 12.74 -9.71 5.03
CA GLY A 325 13.81 -10.15 4.14
C GLY A 325 14.70 -11.26 4.72
N ASP A 326 15.73 -11.65 3.98
CA ASP A 326 16.62 -12.77 4.32
C ASP A 326 17.89 -12.35 5.09
N GLU A 327 18.03 -11.05 5.35
CA GLU A 327 19.20 -10.45 6.00
C GLU A 327 18.77 -9.53 7.15
N THR A 328 19.64 -9.42 8.15
CA THR A 328 19.59 -8.31 9.12
C THR A 328 20.29 -7.09 8.55
N VAL A 329 19.74 -5.90 8.80
CA VAL A 329 20.33 -4.63 8.38
C VAL A 329 20.97 -3.95 9.59
N ARG A 330 22.26 -3.63 9.50
CA ARG A 330 23.01 -2.89 10.52
C ARG A 330 23.20 -1.45 10.09
N PHE A 331 22.86 -0.52 10.97
CA PHE A 331 23.08 0.91 10.82
C PHE A 331 24.27 1.36 11.67
N THR A 332 25.33 1.84 11.02
CA THR A 332 26.56 2.33 11.65
C THR A 332 26.76 3.81 11.32
N TYR A 333 26.90 4.67 12.34
CA TYR A 333 27.12 6.10 12.11
C TYR A 333 28.51 6.38 11.55
N ASP A 334 28.57 7.06 10.40
CA ASP A 334 29.78 7.57 9.77
C ASP A 334 29.76 9.11 9.77
N PRO A 335 30.64 9.79 10.54
CA PRO A 335 30.70 11.25 10.60
C PRO A 335 31.27 11.91 9.33
N ASP A 336 31.95 11.16 8.47
CA ASP A 336 32.63 11.65 7.28
C ASP A 336 31.78 11.48 6.00
N GLU A 337 30.61 10.86 6.10
CA GLU A 337 29.66 10.70 5.01
C GLU A 337 28.66 11.88 4.95
N PRO A 338 28.34 12.43 3.77
CA PRO A 338 27.33 13.48 3.64
C PRO A 338 25.96 13.01 4.13
N THR A 339 25.25 13.87 4.87
CA THR A 339 23.89 13.57 5.39
C THR A 339 22.90 13.28 4.26
N VAL A 340 23.07 13.92 3.10
CA VAL A 340 22.33 13.63 1.87
C VAL A 340 23.35 13.49 0.71
N PRO A 341 23.26 12.43 -0.11
CA PRO A 341 24.10 12.27 -1.30
C PRO A 341 24.08 13.49 -2.24
N GLU A 342 25.22 13.77 -2.87
CA GLU A 342 25.36 14.92 -3.78
C GLU A 342 24.57 14.74 -5.08
N LYS A 343 24.46 13.52 -5.61
CA LYS A 343 23.66 13.24 -6.80
C LYS A 343 22.21 13.05 -6.37
N GLN A 344 21.36 13.97 -6.77
CA GLN A 344 19.93 13.93 -6.48
C GLN A 344 19.13 13.78 -7.76
N LEU A 345 18.15 12.88 -7.76
CA LEU A 345 17.13 12.76 -8.78
C LEU A 345 15.78 13.09 -8.16
N LYS A 346 15.00 13.97 -8.77
CA LYS A 346 13.63 14.28 -8.33
C LYS A 346 12.62 13.50 -9.13
N VAL A 347 11.78 12.73 -8.46
CA VAL A 347 10.67 11.99 -9.06
C VAL A 347 9.38 12.59 -8.54
N PHE A 348 8.41 12.82 -9.42
CA PHE A 348 7.11 13.37 -9.04
C PHE A 348 5.96 12.49 -9.53
N SER A 349 4.91 12.36 -8.72
CA SER A 349 3.60 11.88 -9.14
C SER A 349 2.48 12.68 -8.48
N LEU A 350 1.28 12.69 -9.07
CA LEU A 350 0.14 13.31 -8.41
C LEU A 350 -0.27 12.54 -7.15
N VAL A 351 -0.37 11.22 -7.28
CA VAL A 351 -0.68 10.28 -6.20
C VAL A 351 0.52 9.39 -5.94
N GLU A 352 0.79 9.10 -4.66
CA GLU A 352 1.83 8.17 -4.22
C GLU A 352 1.72 6.79 -4.92
N ASN A 353 2.85 6.28 -5.38
CA ASN A 353 2.95 5.05 -6.16
C ASN A 353 3.94 4.07 -5.51
N TYR A 354 3.45 2.87 -5.21
CA TYR A 354 4.23 1.82 -4.55
C TYR A 354 5.39 1.32 -5.42
N THR A 355 5.18 1.14 -6.72
CA THR A 355 6.24 0.67 -7.64
C THR A 355 7.39 1.68 -7.73
N ILE A 356 7.11 2.98 -7.70
CA ILE A 356 8.15 4.01 -7.62
C ILE A 356 8.97 3.86 -6.33
N ARG A 357 8.33 3.71 -5.16
CA ARG A 357 9.05 3.50 -3.89
C ARG A 357 9.95 2.28 -3.94
N GLN A 358 9.44 1.17 -4.46
CA GLN A 358 10.21 -0.05 -4.60
C GLN A 358 11.40 0.13 -5.55
N ALA A 359 11.18 0.79 -6.70
CA ALA A 359 12.25 1.08 -7.65
C ALA A 359 13.31 2.00 -7.06
N ILE A 360 12.93 2.97 -6.21
CA ILE A 360 13.87 3.82 -5.49
C ILE A 360 14.76 2.99 -4.57
N SER A 361 14.19 2.10 -3.76
CA SER A 361 14.96 1.25 -2.85
C SER A 361 15.99 0.39 -3.60
N ILE A 362 15.58 -0.27 -4.68
CA ILE A 362 16.47 -1.10 -5.51
C ILE A 362 17.52 -0.23 -6.20
N PHE A 363 17.13 0.90 -6.79
CA PHE A 363 18.03 1.77 -7.53
C PHE A 363 19.10 2.40 -6.62
N GLN A 364 18.73 2.85 -5.41
CA GLN A 364 19.69 3.41 -4.44
C GLN A 364 20.62 2.34 -3.87
N LYS A 365 20.16 1.09 -3.71
CA LYS A 365 21.03 -0.03 -3.32
C LYS A 365 22.13 -0.30 -4.36
N GLU A 366 21.80 -0.17 -5.65
CA GLU A 366 22.76 -0.32 -6.75
C GLU A 366 23.61 0.95 -6.99
N ASN A 367 23.16 2.11 -6.51
CA ASN A 367 23.79 3.41 -6.71
C ASN A 367 23.83 4.20 -5.38
N PRO A 368 24.69 3.81 -4.41
CA PRO A 368 24.68 4.37 -3.05
C PRO A 368 25.10 5.85 -2.95
N ASP A 369 25.62 6.41 -4.04
CA ASP A 369 25.95 7.83 -4.19
C ASP A 369 24.80 8.66 -4.78
N VAL A 370 23.64 8.06 -5.06
CA VAL A 370 22.44 8.70 -5.59
C VAL A 370 21.34 8.72 -4.52
N TYR A 371 20.72 9.89 -4.35
CA TYR A 371 19.49 10.07 -3.60
C TYR A 371 18.33 10.34 -4.55
N ILE A 372 17.21 9.66 -4.38
CA ILE A 372 15.99 9.92 -5.12
C ILE A 372 14.97 10.57 -4.19
N ASN A 373 14.70 11.85 -4.43
CA ASN A 373 13.64 12.57 -3.74
C ASN A 373 12.31 12.30 -4.47
N TYR A 374 11.41 11.56 -3.83
CA TYR A 374 10.09 11.27 -4.38
C TYR A 374 9.02 12.19 -3.79
N GLU A 375 8.51 13.07 -4.64
CA GLU A 375 7.48 14.05 -4.30
C GLU A 375 6.12 13.58 -4.82
N TYR A 376 5.10 13.65 -3.96
CA TYR A 376 3.72 13.39 -4.33
C TYR A 376 2.77 14.31 -3.57
N ILE A 377 1.59 14.55 -4.13
CA ILE A 377 0.61 15.50 -3.58
C ILE A 377 -0.40 14.78 -2.69
N TYR A 378 -0.82 13.60 -3.11
CA TYR A 378 -1.81 12.78 -2.42
C TYR A 378 -1.20 11.44 -2.03
N GLY A 379 -1.44 11.00 -0.79
CA GLY A 379 -1.12 9.64 -0.38
C GLY A 379 -2.01 8.62 -1.10
N TYR A 380 -1.61 7.35 -1.06
CA TYR A 380 -2.31 6.25 -1.74
C TYR A 380 -3.83 6.18 -1.44
N ALA A 381 -4.25 6.53 -0.22
CA ALA A 381 -5.66 6.51 0.21
C ALA A 381 -6.58 7.43 -0.61
N TYR A 382 -6.02 8.43 -1.31
CA TYR A 382 -6.75 9.30 -2.23
C TYR A 382 -7.49 8.53 -3.34
N LEU A 383 -6.91 7.42 -3.81
CA LEU A 383 -7.57 6.53 -4.80
C LEU A 383 -8.87 5.90 -4.28
N TYR A 384 -9.05 5.86 -2.96
CA TYR A 384 -10.24 5.34 -2.28
C TYR A 384 -11.16 6.43 -1.75
N GLY A 385 -10.96 7.69 -2.16
CA GLY A 385 -11.81 8.82 -1.80
C GLY A 385 -11.47 9.46 -0.46
N ASP A 386 -10.30 9.16 0.10
CA ASP A 386 -9.77 9.89 1.26
C ASP A 386 -8.91 11.08 0.79
N ASP A 387 -9.49 12.28 0.83
CA ASP A 387 -8.84 13.54 0.51
C ASP A 387 -8.27 14.27 1.74
N SER A 388 -8.37 13.66 2.93
CA SER A 388 -8.07 14.31 4.21
C SER A 388 -6.59 14.69 4.41
N GLY A 389 -5.71 14.22 3.53
CA GLY A 389 -4.25 14.40 3.63
C GLY A 389 -3.64 15.60 2.91
N SER A 390 -4.40 16.38 2.11
CA SER A 390 -3.80 17.45 1.30
C SER A 390 -4.67 18.71 1.20
N ALA A 391 -4.14 19.86 1.63
CA ALA A 391 -4.83 21.15 1.59
C ALA A 391 -4.86 21.79 0.18
N ILE A 392 -4.17 21.19 -0.80
CA ILE A 392 -4.10 21.69 -2.18
C ILE A 392 -5.04 20.90 -3.09
N THR A 393 -5.70 21.59 -4.00
CA THR A 393 -6.55 20.96 -5.02
C THR A 393 -5.69 20.34 -6.14
N PRO A 394 -6.18 19.32 -6.87
CA PRO A 394 -5.40 18.72 -7.95
C PRO A 394 -5.03 19.76 -9.02
N GLN A 395 -5.93 20.70 -9.30
CA GLN A 395 -5.70 21.79 -10.25
C GLN A 395 -4.57 22.74 -9.81
N ASP A 396 -4.54 23.12 -8.54
CA ASP A 396 -3.48 23.99 -8.00
C ASP A 396 -2.13 23.27 -7.98
N ALA A 397 -2.13 21.98 -7.66
CA ALA A 397 -0.93 21.15 -7.69
C ALA A 397 -0.34 21.05 -9.10
N LEU A 398 -1.18 20.75 -10.10
CA LEU A 398 -0.75 20.69 -11.51
C LEU A 398 -0.30 22.07 -12.03
N LYS A 399 -0.93 23.16 -11.59
CA LYS A 399 -0.50 24.51 -11.94
C LYS A 399 0.89 24.83 -11.37
N ASN A 400 1.16 24.46 -10.12
CA ASN A 400 2.46 24.62 -9.50
C ASN A 400 3.54 23.81 -10.23
N LEU A 401 3.27 22.53 -10.50
CA LEU A 401 4.16 21.67 -11.28
C LEU A 401 4.52 22.29 -12.63
N ASN A 402 3.51 22.80 -13.36
CA ASN A 402 3.73 23.48 -14.64
C ASN A 402 4.67 24.68 -14.53
N VAL A 403 4.54 25.50 -13.47
CA VAL A 403 5.44 26.63 -13.24
C VAL A 403 6.87 26.17 -12.96
N GLU A 404 7.03 25.13 -12.15
CA GLU A 404 8.34 24.57 -11.81
C GLU A 404 9.03 23.98 -13.05
N LEU A 405 8.32 23.18 -13.85
CA LEU A 405 8.83 22.65 -15.13
C LEU A 405 9.25 23.76 -16.10
N MET A 406 8.43 24.83 -16.26
CA MET A 406 8.79 25.98 -17.11
C MET A 406 10.01 26.75 -16.62
N SER A 407 10.22 26.79 -15.30
CA SER A 407 11.35 27.50 -14.69
C SER A 407 12.65 26.68 -14.64
N GLY A 408 12.60 25.39 -15.05
CA GLY A 408 13.73 24.47 -14.98
C GLY A 408 14.05 23.97 -13.56
N ASN A 409 13.18 24.23 -12.58
CA ASN A 409 13.34 23.78 -11.19
C ASN A 409 12.45 22.58 -10.83
N GLY A 410 11.63 22.12 -11.78
CA GLY A 410 10.73 20.98 -11.61
C GLY A 410 11.44 19.64 -11.47
N PRO A 411 10.67 18.55 -11.30
CA PRO A 411 11.20 17.21 -11.15
C PRO A 411 11.93 16.72 -12.41
N ASP A 412 12.80 15.73 -12.25
CA ASP A 412 13.54 15.11 -13.35
C ASP A 412 12.70 14.03 -14.06
N VAL A 413 12.01 13.20 -13.27
CA VAL A 413 11.11 12.13 -13.75
C VAL A 413 9.69 12.41 -13.27
N LEU A 414 8.73 12.17 -14.15
CA LEU A 414 7.31 12.38 -13.92
C LEU A 414 6.56 11.05 -14.11
N LEU A 415 5.66 10.75 -13.18
CA LEU A 415 4.59 9.79 -13.37
C LEU A 415 3.32 10.56 -13.73
N LEU A 416 2.86 10.42 -14.96
CA LEU A 416 1.76 11.22 -15.53
C LEU A 416 0.37 10.57 -15.34
N ASP A 417 0.26 9.56 -14.48
CA ASP A 417 -1.03 8.99 -14.07
C ASP A 417 -1.92 10.07 -13.44
N ASP A 418 -3.22 10.02 -13.76
CA ASP A 418 -4.23 11.03 -13.38
C ASP A 418 -3.95 12.47 -13.88
N MET A 419 -3.07 12.63 -14.87
CA MET A 419 -2.71 13.92 -15.48
C MET A 419 -2.99 13.93 -16.98
N ASP A 420 -3.33 15.10 -17.53
CA ASP A 420 -3.41 15.29 -18.99
C ASP A 420 -1.99 15.39 -19.59
N ALA A 421 -1.44 14.23 -19.93
CA ALA A 421 -0.12 14.02 -20.51
C ALA A 421 0.13 14.87 -21.77
N ASP A 422 -0.89 15.04 -22.61
CA ASP A 422 -0.82 15.71 -23.91
C ASP A 422 -0.56 17.23 -23.76
N ILE A 423 -0.92 17.84 -22.62
CA ILE A 423 -0.50 19.21 -22.27
C ILE A 423 1.02 19.35 -22.21
N TYR A 424 1.72 18.39 -21.60
CA TYR A 424 3.17 18.45 -21.38
C TYR A 424 3.95 18.17 -22.67
N VAL A 425 3.48 17.22 -23.48
CA VAL A 425 4.05 16.91 -24.81
C VAL A 425 3.99 18.13 -25.71
N ARG A 426 2.80 18.73 -25.91
CA ARG A 426 2.64 19.90 -26.80
C ARG A 426 3.40 21.14 -26.37
N LYS A 427 3.57 21.34 -25.06
CA LYS A 427 4.33 22.45 -24.51
C LYS A 427 5.85 22.22 -24.62
N GLY A 428 6.29 21.06 -25.12
CA GLY A 428 7.71 20.71 -25.23
C GLY A 428 8.38 20.57 -23.86
N MET A 429 7.62 20.16 -22.85
CA MET A 429 8.10 20.05 -21.46
C MET A 429 8.75 18.69 -21.17
N LEU A 430 8.63 17.74 -22.09
CA LEU A 430 9.13 16.37 -21.92
C LEU A 430 10.28 16.09 -22.89
N ALA A 431 11.27 15.32 -22.43
CA ALA A 431 12.38 14.84 -23.24
C ALA A 431 11.97 13.65 -24.11
N ASP A 432 12.63 13.51 -25.26
CA ASP A 432 12.44 12.35 -26.15
C ASP A 432 13.10 11.10 -25.54
N LEU A 433 12.31 10.03 -25.44
CA LEU A 433 12.62 8.71 -24.90
C LEU A 433 12.68 7.64 -25.99
N SER A 434 12.69 8.03 -27.26
CA SER A 434 12.74 7.09 -28.40
C SER A 434 13.89 6.09 -28.29
N ASP A 435 15.04 6.49 -27.75
CA ASP A 435 16.18 5.61 -27.54
C ASP A 435 15.89 4.48 -26.52
N ILE A 436 15.18 4.79 -25.44
CA ILE A 436 14.73 3.79 -24.46
C ILE A 436 13.70 2.86 -25.10
N LEU A 437 12.70 3.41 -25.80
CA LEU A 437 11.66 2.60 -26.42
C LEU A 437 12.24 1.65 -27.49
N ASP A 438 13.11 2.16 -28.36
CA ASP A 438 13.73 1.38 -29.44
C ASP A 438 14.63 0.26 -28.89
N GLU A 439 15.34 0.50 -27.77
CA GLU A 439 16.12 -0.51 -27.07
C GLU A 439 15.22 -1.63 -26.52
N MET A 440 14.19 -1.27 -25.77
CA MET A 440 13.30 -2.25 -25.11
C MET A 440 12.49 -3.08 -26.12
N THR A 441 12.02 -2.46 -27.19
CA THR A 441 11.28 -3.13 -28.28
C THR A 441 12.21 -3.96 -29.17
N GLY A 442 13.39 -3.44 -29.51
CA GLY A 442 14.40 -4.16 -30.29
C GLY A 442 14.91 -5.43 -29.60
N GLU A 443 15.01 -5.40 -28.27
CA GLU A 443 15.35 -6.56 -27.44
C GLU A 443 14.15 -7.49 -27.16
N LYS A 444 12.94 -7.12 -27.59
CA LYS A 444 11.68 -7.84 -27.33
C LYS A 444 11.41 -8.06 -25.84
N LYS A 445 11.81 -7.11 -25.00
CA LYS A 445 11.59 -7.18 -23.55
C LYS A 445 10.18 -6.79 -23.16
N VAL A 446 9.50 -6.00 -23.99
CA VAL A 446 8.18 -5.40 -23.70
C VAL A 446 7.11 -5.80 -24.73
N PHE A 447 5.84 -5.73 -24.34
CA PHE A 447 4.73 -5.73 -25.28
C PHE A 447 4.78 -4.46 -26.14
N GLU A 448 5.24 -4.56 -27.38
CA GLU A 448 5.52 -3.42 -28.25
C GLU A 448 4.28 -2.55 -28.50
N ASN A 449 3.11 -3.16 -28.69
CA ASN A 449 1.82 -2.50 -28.86
C ASN A 449 1.43 -1.61 -27.67
N ILE A 450 1.84 -2.00 -26.46
CA ILE A 450 1.55 -1.27 -25.23
C ILE A 450 2.64 -0.23 -24.95
N ALA A 451 3.91 -0.62 -25.03
CA ALA A 451 5.03 0.29 -24.78
C ALA A 451 5.08 1.46 -25.78
N SER A 452 4.59 1.24 -27.00
CA SER A 452 4.56 2.26 -28.07
C SER A 452 3.27 3.07 -28.10
N ALA A 453 2.41 2.99 -27.07
CA ALA A 453 1.09 3.66 -27.04
C ALA A 453 1.14 5.17 -27.35
N TYR A 454 2.21 5.84 -26.93
CA TYR A 454 2.43 7.29 -27.10
C TYR A 454 3.53 7.61 -28.11
N LYS A 455 3.82 6.71 -29.05
CA LYS A 455 4.76 6.99 -30.13
C LYS A 455 4.12 7.92 -31.16
N GLU A 456 4.73 9.07 -31.37
CA GLU A 456 4.32 10.08 -32.35
C GLU A 456 5.35 10.20 -33.49
N GLU A 457 5.01 10.94 -34.55
CA GLU A 457 5.95 11.17 -35.68
C GLU A 457 7.23 11.92 -35.27
N ASN A 458 7.16 12.72 -34.20
CA ASN A 458 8.24 13.59 -33.70
C ASN A 458 9.05 12.96 -32.55
N GLY A 459 8.71 11.75 -32.09
CA GLY A 459 9.41 11.04 -31.01
C GLY A 459 8.45 10.30 -30.07
N THR A 460 8.98 9.83 -28.95
CA THR A 460 8.20 9.21 -27.87
C THR A 460 8.54 9.94 -26.58
N PHE A 461 7.56 10.58 -25.95
CA PHE A 461 7.78 11.40 -24.75
C PHE A 461 7.30 10.73 -23.46
N ILE A 462 6.55 9.64 -23.60
CA ILE A 462 5.90 8.90 -22.52
C ILE A 462 6.05 7.41 -22.82
N ILE A 463 6.44 6.62 -21.82
CA ILE A 463 6.47 5.17 -21.92
C ILE A 463 5.67 4.60 -20.74
N PRO A 464 4.58 3.85 -20.97
CA PRO A 464 3.87 3.17 -19.89
C PRO A 464 4.71 2.00 -19.37
N ALA A 465 4.84 1.90 -18.05
CA ALA A 465 5.50 0.76 -17.40
C ALA A 465 4.53 -0.33 -16.94
N ALA A 466 3.23 -0.04 -16.91
CA ALA A 466 2.19 -1.01 -16.60
C ALA A 466 0.97 -0.78 -17.50
N PHE A 467 0.00 -1.69 -17.46
CA PHE A 467 -1.27 -1.52 -18.14
C PHE A 467 -2.39 -2.28 -17.42
N LYS A 468 -3.63 -1.91 -17.72
CA LYS A 468 -4.83 -2.63 -17.29
C LYS A 468 -5.55 -3.16 -18.51
N LEU A 469 -6.16 -4.33 -18.38
CA LEU A 469 -6.98 -4.93 -19.44
C LEU A 469 -8.45 -4.93 -19.02
N PRO A 470 -9.30 -4.07 -19.62
CA PRO A 470 -10.73 -4.21 -19.49
C PRO A 470 -11.20 -5.53 -20.11
N MET A 471 -11.84 -6.37 -19.33
CA MET A 471 -12.21 -7.73 -19.68
C MET A 471 -13.66 -8.01 -19.35
N ILE A 472 -14.26 -8.92 -20.13
CA ILE A 472 -15.57 -9.48 -19.88
C ILE A 472 -15.43 -11.00 -19.70
N CYS A 473 -16.09 -11.57 -18.70
CA CYS A 473 -16.05 -12.99 -18.38
C CYS A 473 -17.45 -13.53 -18.07
N GLY A 474 -17.76 -14.70 -18.63
CA GLY A 474 -19.04 -15.37 -18.46
C GLY A 474 -19.22 -16.55 -19.40
N LYS A 475 -20.47 -16.95 -19.65
CA LYS A 475 -20.75 -18.00 -20.64
C LYS A 475 -20.28 -17.54 -22.01
N LYS A 476 -19.71 -18.48 -22.78
CA LYS A 476 -19.18 -18.22 -24.11
C LYS A 476 -20.14 -17.49 -25.04
N GLU A 477 -21.40 -17.92 -25.09
CA GLU A 477 -22.42 -17.30 -25.95
C GLU A 477 -22.76 -15.86 -25.53
N ASP A 478 -22.68 -15.55 -24.24
CA ASP A 478 -22.95 -14.22 -23.70
C ASP A 478 -21.78 -13.29 -24.00
N VAL A 479 -20.54 -13.72 -23.72
CA VAL A 479 -19.31 -12.98 -24.06
C VAL A 479 -19.24 -12.72 -25.57
N GLU A 480 -19.47 -13.73 -26.41
CA GLU A 480 -19.45 -13.59 -27.87
C GLU A 480 -20.59 -12.70 -28.40
N SER A 481 -21.67 -12.47 -27.64
CA SER A 481 -22.77 -11.59 -28.04
C SER A 481 -22.45 -10.10 -27.90
N VAL A 482 -21.50 -9.74 -27.04
CA VAL A 482 -21.09 -8.35 -26.81
C VAL A 482 -20.11 -7.92 -27.89
N LYS A 483 -20.42 -6.79 -28.53
CA LYS A 483 -19.62 -6.19 -29.61
C LYS A 483 -19.37 -4.70 -29.41
N ASP A 484 -20.21 -4.07 -28.60
CA ASP A 484 -20.22 -2.65 -28.26
C ASP A 484 -21.08 -2.43 -27.00
N LEU A 485 -21.18 -1.19 -26.56
CA LEU A 485 -21.97 -0.82 -25.38
C LEU A 485 -23.48 -1.13 -25.54
N ALA A 486 -24.03 -1.01 -26.75
CA ALA A 486 -25.46 -1.24 -26.99
C ALA A 486 -25.83 -2.73 -26.89
N THR A 487 -24.97 -3.61 -27.39
CA THR A 487 -25.11 -5.07 -27.27
C THR A 487 -24.83 -5.55 -25.83
N TYR A 488 -23.93 -4.88 -25.09
CA TYR A 488 -23.78 -5.11 -23.66
C TYR A 488 -25.07 -4.80 -22.88
N ALA A 489 -25.70 -3.65 -23.15
CA ALA A 489 -27.00 -3.32 -22.54
C ALA A 489 -28.10 -4.35 -22.85
N GLN A 490 -28.15 -4.85 -24.09
CA GLN A 490 -29.07 -5.93 -24.48
C GLN A 490 -28.79 -7.23 -23.73
N LEU A 491 -27.51 -7.58 -23.52
CA LEU A 491 -27.13 -8.75 -22.74
C LEU A 491 -27.59 -8.61 -21.28
N VAL A 492 -27.40 -7.44 -20.67
CA VAL A 492 -27.82 -7.19 -19.27
C VAL A 492 -29.34 -7.35 -19.13
N GLU A 493 -30.14 -6.77 -20.03
CA GLU A 493 -31.61 -6.91 -20.03
C GLU A 493 -32.05 -8.38 -20.23
N LYS A 494 -31.36 -9.12 -21.12
CA LYS A 494 -31.58 -10.56 -21.32
C LYS A 494 -31.30 -11.33 -20.03
N LEU A 495 -30.13 -11.13 -19.44
CA LEU A 495 -29.71 -11.82 -18.22
C LEU A 495 -30.61 -11.48 -17.04
N ARG A 496 -31.10 -10.25 -16.91
CA ARG A 496 -32.10 -9.88 -15.89
C ARG A 496 -33.38 -10.70 -16.01
N THR A 497 -33.83 -10.97 -17.23
CA THR A 497 -35.01 -11.83 -17.45
C THR A 497 -34.74 -13.28 -17.03
N GLU A 498 -33.51 -13.76 -17.19
CA GLU A 498 -33.09 -15.13 -16.81
C GLU A 498 -32.74 -15.25 -15.32
N ARG A 499 -32.25 -14.17 -14.70
CA ARG A 499 -31.83 -14.05 -13.30
C ARG A 499 -32.56 -12.86 -12.65
N PRO A 500 -33.77 -13.06 -12.09
CA PRO A 500 -34.56 -11.96 -11.53
C PRO A 500 -33.99 -11.35 -10.24
N GLU A 501 -33.13 -12.07 -9.53
CA GLU A 501 -32.58 -11.68 -8.22
C GLU A 501 -31.09 -11.33 -8.34
N SER A 502 -30.58 -10.55 -7.39
CA SER A 502 -29.18 -10.09 -7.29
C SER A 502 -28.72 -9.28 -8.50
N SER A 503 -27.48 -8.82 -8.50
CA SER A 503 -26.93 -7.99 -9.57
C SER A 503 -26.61 -8.80 -10.85
N ILE A 504 -26.67 -8.15 -12.01
CA ILE A 504 -26.14 -8.67 -13.27
C ILE A 504 -24.69 -8.22 -13.48
N THR A 505 -24.33 -6.97 -13.21
CA THR A 505 -23.00 -6.42 -13.52
C THR A 505 -22.06 -6.35 -12.32
N GLY A 506 -22.60 -6.39 -11.10
CA GLY A 506 -21.88 -6.12 -9.86
C GLY A 506 -21.86 -4.64 -9.46
N ALA A 507 -22.58 -3.77 -10.17
CA ALA A 507 -22.78 -2.37 -9.79
C ALA A 507 -23.98 -2.20 -8.85
N PHE A 508 -23.76 -1.62 -7.67
CA PHE A 508 -24.81 -1.44 -6.64
C PHE A 508 -25.34 -0.01 -6.54
N ASN A 509 -24.79 0.92 -7.33
CA ASN A 509 -25.28 2.29 -7.46
C ASN A 509 -24.87 2.92 -8.80
N ALA A 510 -25.54 4.01 -9.18
CA ALA A 510 -25.32 4.69 -10.45
C ALA A 510 -23.89 5.27 -10.62
N THR A 511 -23.21 5.62 -9.53
CA THR A 511 -21.84 6.15 -9.60
C THR A 511 -20.87 5.06 -10.03
N GLN A 512 -20.97 3.91 -9.38
CA GLN A 512 -20.16 2.74 -9.66
C GLN A 512 -20.43 2.19 -11.07
N GLU A 513 -21.68 2.13 -11.52
CA GLU A 513 -22.04 1.74 -12.89
C GLU A 513 -21.33 2.63 -13.93
N LEU A 514 -21.43 3.96 -13.79
CA LEU A 514 -20.79 4.88 -14.73
C LEU A 514 -19.27 4.71 -14.74
N LYS A 515 -18.64 4.60 -13.57
CA LYS A 515 -17.19 4.40 -13.51
C LYS A 515 -16.75 3.09 -14.16
N GLN A 516 -17.52 2.00 -14.00
CA GLN A 516 -17.23 0.73 -14.68
C GLN A 516 -17.35 0.86 -16.20
N LEU A 517 -18.42 1.50 -16.70
CA LEU A 517 -18.61 1.68 -18.14
C LEU A 517 -17.58 2.63 -18.75
N LEU A 518 -17.09 3.62 -18.00
CA LEU A 518 -16.05 4.53 -18.48
C LEU A 518 -14.73 3.82 -18.77
N LEU A 519 -14.44 2.66 -18.16
CA LEU A 519 -13.24 1.87 -18.41
C LEU A 519 -13.00 1.55 -19.89
N VAL A 520 -14.07 1.38 -20.67
CA VAL A 520 -14.00 1.05 -22.11
C VAL A 520 -14.58 2.13 -23.02
N ASN A 521 -15.17 3.18 -22.47
CA ASN A 521 -15.91 4.18 -23.24
C ASN A 521 -15.36 5.61 -23.10
N SER A 522 -14.37 5.84 -22.23
CA SER A 522 -13.89 7.19 -21.95
C SER A 522 -13.14 7.83 -23.12
N SER A 523 -12.30 7.04 -23.82
CA SER A 523 -11.59 7.51 -25.02
C SER A 523 -12.53 8.05 -26.10
N SER A 524 -13.73 7.46 -26.23
CA SER A 524 -14.76 7.86 -27.21
C SER A 524 -15.41 9.22 -26.93
N LEU A 525 -15.25 9.75 -25.71
CA LEU A 525 -15.91 10.99 -25.30
C LEU A 525 -15.24 12.24 -25.88
N LEU A 526 -14.03 12.10 -26.44
CA LEU A 526 -13.32 13.19 -27.08
C LEU A 526 -13.00 12.85 -28.54
N GLU A 527 -13.34 13.76 -29.44
CA GLU A 527 -12.92 13.73 -30.85
C GLU A 527 -12.22 15.06 -31.15
N ASP A 528 -10.97 15.02 -31.60
CA ASP A 528 -10.14 16.22 -31.81
C ASP A 528 -10.12 17.19 -30.61
N ARG A 529 -10.00 16.64 -29.39
CA ARG A 529 -10.05 17.36 -28.09
C ARG A 529 -11.35 18.11 -27.81
N LYS A 530 -12.41 17.81 -28.54
CA LYS A 530 -13.75 18.36 -28.30
C LYS A 530 -14.66 17.25 -27.80
N LEU A 531 -15.60 17.63 -26.95
CA LEU A 531 -16.61 16.71 -26.45
C LEU A 531 -17.40 16.09 -27.62
N ASN A 532 -17.30 14.77 -27.76
CA ASN A 532 -18.15 14.00 -28.65
C ASN A 532 -19.53 13.84 -28.02
N THR A 533 -20.42 14.76 -28.36
CA THR A 533 -21.79 14.81 -27.79
C THR A 533 -22.61 13.59 -28.19
N GLN A 534 -22.32 12.97 -29.34
CA GLN A 534 -23.02 11.76 -29.79
C GLN A 534 -22.60 10.56 -28.95
N ALA A 535 -21.30 10.33 -28.76
CA ALA A 535 -20.79 9.27 -27.88
C ALA A 535 -21.26 9.45 -26.43
N LEU A 536 -21.24 10.70 -25.91
CA LEU A 536 -21.75 10.98 -24.57
C LEU A 536 -23.26 10.65 -24.44
N THR A 537 -24.05 10.98 -25.46
CA THR A 537 -25.49 10.66 -25.47
C THR A 537 -25.71 9.15 -25.50
N GLU A 538 -24.94 8.43 -26.31
CA GLU A 538 -24.98 6.97 -26.37
C GLU A 538 -24.59 6.35 -25.02
N LEU A 539 -23.46 6.76 -24.44
CA LEU A 539 -23.00 6.30 -23.12
C LEU A 539 -24.10 6.42 -22.07
N LEU A 540 -24.66 7.62 -21.89
CA LEU A 540 -25.68 7.85 -20.85
C LEU A 540 -26.99 7.12 -21.15
N THR A 541 -27.34 6.93 -22.42
CA THR A 541 -28.54 6.17 -22.82
C THR A 541 -28.39 4.69 -22.48
N GLN A 542 -27.26 4.08 -22.85
CA GLN A 542 -27.03 2.66 -22.57
C GLN A 542 -26.76 2.41 -21.08
N ALA A 543 -26.01 3.29 -20.41
CA ALA A 543 -25.77 3.20 -18.97
C ALA A 543 -27.09 3.27 -18.18
N ALA A 544 -28.05 4.12 -18.59
CA ALA A 544 -29.36 4.14 -17.96
C ALA A 544 -30.13 2.82 -18.14
N ARG A 545 -30.06 2.19 -19.32
CA ARG A 545 -30.69 0.88 -19.56
C ARG A 545 -30.07 -0.22 -18.69
N ILE A 546 -28.73 -0.28 -18.67
CA ILE A 546 -27.96 -1.24 -17.87
C ILE A 546 -28.29 -1.06 -16.39
N TYR A 547 -28.15 0.15 -15.87
CA TYR A 547 -28.38 0.46 -14.46
C TYR A 547 -29.80 0.11 -14.02
N GLN A 548 -30.81 0.48 -14.81
CA GLN A 548 -32.21 0.19 -14.47
C GLN A 548 -32.48 -1.31 -14.47
N ALA A 549 -32.00 -2.04 -15.49
CA ALA A 549 -32.13 -3.49 -15.54
C ALA A 549 -31.39 -4.16 -14.38
N ASP A 550 -30.23 -3.65 -13.97
CA ASP A 550 -29.48 -4.23 -12.87
C ASP A 550 -30.18 -3.98 -11.52
N MET A 551 -30.54 -2.74 -11.22
CA MET A 551 -31.20 -2.35 -9.97
C MET A 551 -32.55 -3.03 -9.72
N GLU A 552 -33.23 -3.54 -10.77
CA GLU A 552 -34.48 -4.30 -10.63
C GLU A 552 -34.35 -5.56 -9.75
N GLY A 553 -33.17 -6.19 -9.72
CA GLY A 553 -32.94 -7.43 -8.97
C GLY A 553 -32.19 -7.27 -7.65
N ILE A 554 -31.63 -6.08 -7.38
CA ILE A 554 -30.76 -5.86 -6.21
C ILE A 554 -31.60 -5.69 -4.94
N GLY A 555 -31.34 -6.54 -3.95
CA GLY A 555 -31.99 -6.54 -2.65
C GLY A 555 -31.41 -5.51 -1.67
N LYS A 556 -32.17 -5.22 -0.60
CA LYS A 556 -31.73 -4.29 0.46
C LYS A 556 -30.48 -4.77 1.19
N GLU A 557 -30.37 -6.08 1.44
CA GLU A 557 -29.25 -6.66 2.17
C GLU A 557 -27.93 -6.53 1.40
N GLU A 558 -27.98 -6.59 0.06
CA GLU A 558 -26.83 -6.34 -0.80
C GLU A 558 -26.43 -4.85 -0.76
N LEU A 559 -27.41 -3.94 -0.81
CA LEU A 559 -27.16 -2.50 -0.70
C LEU A 559 -26.58 -2.09 0.65
N GLU A 560 -26.93 -2.79 1.74
CA GLU A 560 -26.32 -2.55 3.06
C GLU A 560 -24.82 -2.87 3.10
N VAL A 561 -24.36 -3.80 2.26
CA VAL A 561 -22.96 -4.23 2.21
C VAL A 561 -22.17 -3.43 1.17
N TRP A 562 -22.72 -3.21 -0.03
CA TRP A 562 -21.97 -2.63 -1.16
C TRP A 562 -22.54 -1.33 -1.71
N GLY A 563 -23.71 -0.88 -1.25
CA GLY A 563 -24.38 0.30 -1.78
C GLY A 563 -23.57 1.59 -1.67
N ASP A 564 -22.67 1.67 -0.68
CA ASP A 564 -21.79 2.83 -0.46
C ASP A 564 -20.50 2.80 -1.29
N ASN A 565 -20.16 1.66 -1.94
CA ASN A 565 -18.98 1.59 -2.78
C ASN A 565 -19.21 2.36 -4.09
N LYS A 566 -18.42 3.43 -4.31
CA LYS A 566 -18.51 4.29 -5.51
C LYS A 566 -17.43 4.01 -6.55
N ASN A 567 -16.56 3.03 -6.32
CA ASN A 567 -15.44 2.72 -7.21
C ASN A 567 -15.79 1.59 -8.17
N ALA A 568 -15.21 1.62 -9.36
CA ALA A 568 -15.28 0.49 -10.27
C ALA A 568 -14.55 -0.70 -9.65
N TRP A 569 -15.12 -1.89 -9.81
CA TRP A 569 -14.48 -3.12 -9.34
C TRP A 569 -13.40 -3.57 -10.32
N THR A 570 -12.34 -4.19 -9.79
CA THR A 570 -11.48 -5.05 -10.63
C THR A 570 -12.26 -6.29 -11.04
N ILE A 571 -11.86 -6.94 -12.13
CA ILE A 571 -12.51 -8.18 -12.57
C ILE A 571 -12.36 -9.30 -11.52
N GLY A 572 -11.26 -9.30 -10.75
CA GLY A 572 -11.05 -10.18 -9.61
C GLY A 572 -12.07 -9.97 -8.51
N SER A 573 -12.30 -8.71 -8.13
CA SER A 573 -13.30 -8.34 -7.13
C SER A 573 -14.70 -8.81 -7.56
N ILE A 574 -15.06 -8.62 -8.83
CA ILE A 574 -16.33 -9.12 -9.37
C ILE A 574 -16.38 -10.66 -9.35
N ALA A 575 -15.29 -11.35 -9.71
CA ALA A 575 -15.20 -12.81 -9.63
C ALA A 575 -15.51 -13.32 -8.22
N THR A 576 -15.00 -12.63 -7.18
CA THR A 576 -15.32 -12.99 -5.79
C THR A 576 -16.81 -12.85 -5.45
N LEU A 577 -17.51 -11.89 -6.06
CA LEU A 577 -18.97 -11.73 -5.92
C LEU A 577 -19.73 -12.82 -6.69
N THR A 578 -19.24 -13.21 -7.87
CA THR A 578 -19.85 -14.28 -8.70
C THR A 578 -19.88 -15.63 -7.97
N ALA A 579 -18.93 -15.91 -7.08
CA ALA A 579 -18.93 -17.12 -6.25
C ALA A 579 -20.17 -17.26 -5.34
N GLY A 580 -20.84 -16.15 -5.00
CA GLY A 580 -22.11 -16.14 -4.30
C GLY A 580 -23.35 -16.26 -5.21
N ASP A 581 -23.15 -16.50 -6.52
CA ASP A 581 -24.17 -16.40 -7.56
C ASP A 581 -24.78 -14.98 -7.68
N MET A 582 -24.02 -13.96 -7.28
CA MET A 582 -24.51 -12.59 -7.12
C MET A 582 -24.39 -11.71 -8.37
N VAL A 583 -23.60 -12.14 -9.35
CA VAL A 583 -23.29 -11.38 -10.57
C VAL A 583 -23.55 -12.27 -11.79
N GLY A 584 -24.26 -11.73 -12.78
CA GLY A 584 -24.67 -12.43 -13.99
C GLY A 584 -23.63 -12.42 -15.12
N ILE A 585 -22.84 -11.35 -15.24
CA ILE A 585 -21.74 -11.18 -16.19
C ILE A 585 -20.64 -10.35 -15.53
N MET A 586 -19.39 -10.81 -15.62
CA MET A 586 -18.26 -10.11 -15.02
C MET A 586 -17.67 -9.14 -16.04
N SER A 587 -17.56 -7.86 -15.71
CA SER A 587 -16.96 -6.84 -16.58
C SER A 587 -16.12 -5.86 -15.76
N GLY A 588 -14.81 -5.81 -15.99
CA GLY A 588 -13.92 -4.95 -15.21
C GLY A 588 -12.46 -5.07 -15.66
N ASN A 589 -11.57 -4.33 -15.00
CA ASN A 589 -10.16 -4.37 -15.32
C ASN A 589 -9.46 -5.56 -14.65
N ALA A 590 -8.65 -6.29 -15.41
CA ALA A 590 -7.52 -7.03 -14.86
C ALA A 590 -6.35 -6.07 -14.69
N GLU A 591 -5.93 -5.86 -13.44
CA GLU A 591 -4.79 -5.02 -13.09
C GLU A 591 -3.81 -5.70 -12.12
N GLY A 592 -4.16 -6.88 -11.58
CA GLY A 592 -3.26 -7.73 -10.81
C GLY A 592 -3.21 -9.17 -11.34
N MET A 593 -2.00 -9.72 -11.56
CA MET A 593 -1.85 -11.09 -12.06
C MET A 593 -2.32 -12.12 -11.03
N LEU A 594 -1.94 -11.96 -9.75
CA LEU A 594 -2.26 -12.96 -8.73
C LEU A 594 -3.70 -12.81 -8.22
N SER A 595 -4.09 -11.61 -7.80
CA SER A 595 -5.40 -11.34 -7.20
C SER A 595 -6.53 -11.47 -8.19
N ASP A 596 -6.44 -10.79 -9.35
CA ASP A 596 -7.57 -10.75 -10.28
C ASP A 596 -7.65 -12.05 -11.07
N MET A 597 -6.53 -12.47 -11.66
CA MET A 597 -6.55 -13.62 -12.55
C MET A 597 -6.60 -14.96 -11.81
N GLY A 598 -6.16 -15.02 -10.55
CA GLY A 598 -6.43 -16.16 -9.67
C GLY A 598 -7.93 -16.35 -9.45
N ALA A 599 -8.65 -15.28 -9.07
CA ALA A 599 -10.09 -15.31 -8.88
C ALA A 599 -10.85 -15.62 -10.19
N VAL A 600 -10.47 -14.99 -11.31
CA VAL A 600 -11.06 -15.25 -12.63
C VAL A 600 -10.83 -16.69 -13.08
N SER A 601 -9.63 -17.24 -12.85
CA SER A 601 -9.31 -18.64 -13.19
C SER A 601 -10.22 -19.60 -12.42
N LYS A 602 -10.33 -19.39 -11.10
CA LYS A 602 -11.20 -20.20 -10.24
C LYS A 602 -12.65 -20.19 -10.71
N VAL A 603 -13.23 -19.02 -10.96
CA VAL A 603 -14.62 -18.90 -11.44
C VAL A 603 -14.78 -19.51 -12.82
N SER A 604 -13.81 -19.33 -13.71
CA SER A 604 -13.84 -19.89 -15.07
C SER A 604 -13.83 -21.41 -15.07
N GLU A 605 -13.01 -22.02 -14.22
CA GLU A 605 -12.92 -23.48 -14.09
C GLU A 605 -14.18 -24.08 -13.45
N ASP A 606 -14.71 -23.45 -12.39
CA ASP A 606 -15.90 -23.91 -11.70
C ASP A 606 -17.16 -23.87 -12.58
N ASN A 607 -17.27 -22.86 -13.45
CA ASN A 607 -18.49 -22.58 -14.22
C ASN A 607 -18.36 -22.87 -15.72
N GLY A 608 -17.16 -23.20 -16.21
CA GLY A 608 -16.88 -23.32 -17.64
C GLY A 608 -17.00 -21.99 -18.38
N TYR A 609 -16.66 -20.88 -17.73
CA TYR A 609 -16.69 -19.55 -18.35
C TYR A 609 -15.46 -19.33 -19.23
N VAL A 610 -15.60 -18.34 -20.13
CA VAL A 610 -14.51 -17.81 -20.93
C VAL A 610 -14.40 -16.32 -20.66
N PHE A 611 -13.23 -15.75 -20.93
CA PHE A 611 -13.02 -14.31 -20.86
C PHE A 611 -12.37 -13.77 -22.15
N ASP A 612 -12.67 -12.52 -22.46
CA ASP A 612 -12.16 -11.78 -23.62
C ASP A 612 -12.02 -10.28 -23.27
N LEU A 613 -11.43 -9.48 -24.16
CA LEU A 613 -11.41 -8.03 -24.02
C LEU A 613 -12.84 -7.47 -24.05
N TRP A 614 -13.12 -6.49 -23.19
CA TRP A 614 -14.44 -5.88 -23.08
C TRP A 614 -14.63 -4.79 -24.15
N PRO A 615 -15.58 -4.94 -25.10
CA PRO A 615 -15.78 -3.94 -26.14
C PRO A 615 -16.56 -2.72 -25.64
N GLY A 616 -16.01 -1.52 -25.86
CA GLY A 616 -16.69 -0.24 -25.73
C GLY A 616 -17.17 0.33 -27.06
N MET A 617 -17.47 1.64 -27.09
CA MET A 617 -17.93 2.33 -28.30
C MET A 617 -16.88 2.38 -29.42
N ASP A 618 -15.59 2.46 -29.08
CA ASP A 618 -14.47 2.47 -30.05
C ASP A 618 -13.77 1.11 -30.18
N GLY A 619 -14.41 0.03 -29.71
CA GLY A 619 -13.86 -1.33 -29.74
C GLY A 619 -13.16 -1.72 -28.45
N THR A 620 -12.09 -2.51 -28.58
CA THR A 620 -11.34 -3.09 -27.44
C THR A 620 -9.94 -2.48 -27.36
N GLY A 621 -9.32 -2.53 -26.18
CA GLY A 621 -7.98 -1.99 -25.99
C GLY A 621 -7.46 -2.23 -24.57
N PHE A 622 -6.55 -1.37 -24.13
CA PHE A 622 -5.94 -1.40 -22.81
C PHE A 622 -5.93 0.01 -22.19
N ILE A 623 -5.74 0.10 -20.88
CA ILE A 623 -5.54 1.37 -20.19
C ILE A 623 -4.06 1.44 -19.76
N PRO A 624 -3.25 2.38 -20.31
CA PRO A 624 -1.88 2.60 -19.88
C PRO A 624 -1.82 3.02 -18.41
N ALA A 625 -0.83 2.49 -17.68
CA ALA A 625 -0.58 2.83 -16.28
C ALA A 625 0.92 3.00 -16.03
N ASN A 626 1.27 3.68 -14.94
CA ASN A 626 2.64 4.07 -14.62
C ASN A 626 3.31 4.76 -15.83
N LYS A 627 2.72 5.85 -16.30
CA LYS A 627 3.12 6.63 -17.46
C LYS A 627 4.38 7.44 -17.16
N LEU A 628 5.54 6.93 -17.54
CA LEU A 628 6.84 7.54 -17.25
C LEU A 628 7.19 8.61 -18.27
N ALA A 629 7.66 9.77 -17.80
CA ALA A 629 8.25 10.82 -18.62
C ALA A 629 9.47 11.45 -17.94
N ILE A 630 10.33 12.11 -18.73
CA ILE A 630 11.47 12.89 -18.23
C ILE A 630 11.24 14.35 -18.58
N ALA A 631 11.47 15.26 -17.64
CA ALA A 631 11.38 16.69 -17.92
C ALA A 631 12.46 17.13 -18.91
N ALA A 632 12.09 17.89 -19.93
CA ALA A 632 13.02 18.43 -20.94
C ALA A 632 14.11 19.33 -20.33
N GLY A 633 13.80 19.98 -19.20
CA GLY A 633 14.71 20.83 -18.45
C GLY A 633 15.55 20.12 -17.38
N SER A 634 15.45 18.79 -17.25
CA SER A 634 16.19 18.02 -16.24
C SER A 634 17.71 18.21 -16.41
N SER A 635 18.39 18.52 -15.31
CA SER A 635 19.86 18.57 -15.26
C SER A 635 20.50 17.18 -15.07
N GLN A 636 19.67 16.16 -14.79
CA GLN A 636 20.06 14.80 -14.45
C GLN A 636 19.61 13.79 -15.53
N THR A 637 19.58 14.19 -16.79
CA THR A 637 18.96 13.42 -17.89
C THR A 637 19.42 11.96 -17.96
N GLU A 638 20.72 11.68 -17.87
CA GLU A 638 21.24 10.30 -17.95
C GLU A 638 20.83 9.45 -16.74
N LEU A 639 20.78 10.07 -15.56
CA LEU A 639 20.34 9.41 -14.33
C LEU A 639 18.82 9.14 -14.39
N ALA A 640 18.04 10.11 -14.87
CA ALA A 640 16.61 9.97 -15.12
C ALA A 640 16.30 8.85 -16.12
N LYS A 641 17.06 8.78 -17.23
CA LYS A 641 16.95 7.69 -18.21
C LYS A 641 17.27 6.32 -17.60
N SER A 642 18.29 6.25 -16.76
CA SER A 642 18.67 5.02 -16.06
C SER A 642 17.55 4.56 -15.11
N PHE A 643 16.92 5.50 -14.39
CA PHE A 643 15.77 5.21 -13.53
C PHE A 643 14.54 4.75 -14.33
N VAL A 644 14.21 5.41 -15.44
CA VAL A 644 13.12 4.98 -16.34
C VAL A 644 13.38 3.57 -16.90
N LYS A 645 14.62 3.24 -17.28
CA LYS A 645 14.98 1.87 -17.69
C LYS A 645 14.82 0.85 -16.56
N MET A 646 15.17 1.22 -15.33
CA MET A 646 14.97 0.36 -14.15
C MET A 646 13.48 0.04 -13.95
N MET A 647 12.59 1.03 -14.07
CA MET A 647 11.15 0.85 -13.98
C MET A 647 10.57 -0.11 -15.04
N LEU A 648 11.23 -0.24 -16.19
CA LEU A 648 10.85 -1.15 -17.28
C LEU A 648 11.52 -2.53 -17.19
N SER A 649 12.38 -2.73 -16.19
CA SER A 649 13.15 -3.95 -16.01
C SER A 649 12.30 -5.10 -15.45
N THR A 650 12.76 -6.33 -15.69
CA THR A 650 12.15 -7.54 -15.12
C THR A 650 12.17 -7.48 -13.59
N GLU A 651 13.20 -6.88 -12.98
CA GLU A 651 13.38 -6.84 -11.51
C GLU A 651 12.27 -6.04 -10.81
N ILE A 652 11.88 -4.90 -11.37
CA ILE A 652 10.81 -4.06 -10.81
C ILE A 652 9.43 -4.60 -11.18
N GLN A 653 9.28 -5.17 -12.37
CA GLN A 653 7.96 -5.57 -12.87
C GLN A 653 7.55 -6.99 -12.46
N LYS A 654 8.48 -7.85 -12.03
CA LYS A 654 8.15 -9.17 -11.49
C LYS A 654 7.46 -9.10 -10.12
N THR A 655 7.49 -7.94 -9.47
CA THR A 655 6.78 -7.71 -8.22
C THR A 655 5.34 -7.31 -8.50
N ASN A 656 4.40 -8.10 -7.98
CA ASN A 656 2.97 -7.89 -8.11
C ASN A 656 2.51 -6.75 -7.17
N SER A 657 2.81 -5.50 -7.55
CA SER A 657 2.56 -4.30 -6.74
C SER A 657 1.10 -3.82 -6.75
N GLY A 658 0.20 -4.50 -7.49
CA GLY A 658 -1.22 -4.14 -7.56
C GLY A 658 -1.54 -2.84 -8.31
N VAL A 659 -0.57 -2.26 -9.03
CA VAL A 659 -0.74 -1.02 -9.81
C VAL A 659 -0.70 -1.24 -11.33
N GLY A 660 -1.15 -2.42 -11.79
CA GLY A 660 -1.24 -2.79 -13.20
C GLY A 660 -0.43 -4.03 -13.57
N LEU A 661 -0.77 -4.61 -14.72
CA LEU A 661 -0.05 -5.73 -15.34
C LEU A 661 1.29 -5.24 -15.92
N PRO A 662 2.35 -6.06 -15.86
CA PRO A 662 3.68 -5.65 -16.30
C PRO A 662 3.78 -5.59 -17.83
N VAL A 663 4.34 -4.49 -18.35
CA VAL A 663 4.64 -4.34 -19.79
C VAL A 663 5.83 -5.23 -20.21
N ASN A 664 6.73 -5.54 -19.28
CA ASN A 664 7.84 -6.46 -19.48
C ASN A 664 7.33 -7.91 -19.60
N THR A 665 7.62 -8.54 -20.74
CA THR A 665 7.08 -9.86 -21.10
C THR A 665 7.68 -11.01 -20.30
N GLU A 666 8.91 -10.85 -19.78
CA GLU A 666 9.54 -11.84 -18.90
C GLU A 666 8.91 -11.77 -17.51
N ALA A 667 8.78 -10.56 -16.95
CA ALA A 667 8.09 -10.34 -15.68
C ALA A 667 6.64 -10.84 -15.72
N PHE A 668 5.92 -10.58 -16.82
CA PHE A 668 4.57 -11.10 -17.05
C PHE A 668 4.52 -12.63 -16.96
N GLY A 669 5.51 -13.33 -17.52
CA GLY A 669 5.63 -14.78 -17.43
C GLY A 669 5.99 -15.27 -16.03
N ILE A 670 6.90 -14.61 -15.32
CA ILE A 670 7.30 -15.02 -13.96
C ILE A 670 6.10 -15.04 -13.00
N LEU A 671 5.23 -14.03 -13.07
CA LEU A 671 4.05 -13.94 -12.20
C LEU A 671 3.04 -15.08 -12.41
N SER A 672 3.14 -15.82 -13.52
CA SER A 672 2.27 -16.97 -13.80
C SER A 672 2.69 -18.29 -13.13
N ASP A 673 3.92 -18.38 -12.63
CA ASP A 673 4.48 -19.60 -12.05
C ASP A 673 4.32 -19.64 -10.50
N MET A 674 3.62 -18.67 -9.90
CA MET A 674 3.46 -18.54 -8.45
C MET A 674 2.27 -19.35 -7.86
N ASP A 675 1.63 -20.20 -8.67
CA ASP A 675 0.33 -20.87 -8.40
C ASP A 675 0.30 -21.71 -7.10
N ASP A 676 1.38 -22.40 -6.76
CA ASP A 676 1.35 -23.46 -5.73
C ASP A 676 1.60 -23.00 -4.28
N GLN A 677 1.82 -21.70 -4.02
CA GLN A 677 2.29 -21.23 -2.70
C GLN A 677 1.38 -20.21 -2.00
N ILE A 678 0.32 -19.72 -2.65
CA ILE A 678 -0.49 -18.62 -2.14
C ILE A 678 -1.97 -18.99 -2.18
N SER A 679 -2.65 -18.93 -1.03
CA SER A 679 -4.12 -18.98 -0.95
C SER A 679 -4.64 -17.58 -0.64
N MET A 680 -5.45 -17.03 -1.53
CA MET A 680 -6.16 -15.78 -1.33
C MET A 680 -7.63 -16.07 -1.07
N GLY A 681 -8.34 -15.14 -0.42
CA GLY A 681 -9.76 -15.30 -0.22
C GLY A 681 -10.47 -14.04 0.24
N SER A 682 -11.78 -14.07 0.18
CA SER A 682 -12.66 -13.01 0.64
C SER A 682 -13.87 -13.63 1.33
N SER A 683 -14.37 -12.95 2.35
CA SER A 683 -15.60 -13.35 3.04
C SER A 683 -16.52 -12.16 3.25
N TRP A 684 -17.82 -12.38 3.03
CA TRP A 684 -18.86 -11.36 3.16
C TRP A 684 -20.02 -11.90 3.97
N LYS A 685 -20.78 -11.00 4.61
CA LYS A 685 -22.03 -11.36 5.28
C LYS A 685 -23.18 -10.56 4.68
N VAL A 686 -24.09 -11.25 4.00
CA VAL A 686 -25.26 -10.66 3.34
C VAL A 686 -26.51 -11.29 3.94
N GLY A 687 -27.42 -10.50 4.51
CA GLY A 687 -28.66 -11.04 5.07
C GLY A 687 -28.46 -12.09 6.17
N GLY A 688 -27.32 -12.06 6.86
CA GLY A 688 -26.93 -13.07 7.84
C GLY A 688 -26.35 -14.36 7.25
N ARG A 689 -26.29 -14.52 5.93
CA ARG A 689 -25.55 -15.59 5.23
C ARG A 689 -24.10 -15.17 5.05
N GLU A 690 -23.19 -16.04 5.45
CA GLU A 690 -21.77 -15.86 5.17
C GLU A 690 -21.41 -16.49 3.82
N ILE A 691 -20.65 -15.75 3.02
CA ILE A 691 -20.14 -16.14 1.72
C ILE A 691 -18.62 -16.19 1.84
N TYR A 692 -18.02 -17.30 1.43
CA TYR A 692 -16.58 -17.50 1.43
C TYR A 692 -16.13 -17.84 0.02
N PHE A 693 -15.09 -17.16 -0.44
CA PHE A 693 -14.44 -17.46 -1.71
C PHE A 693 -12.94 -17.55 -1.46
N SER A 694 -12.34 -18.66 -1.88
CA SER A 694 -10.89 -18.89 -1.79
C SER A 694 -10.37 -19.36 -3.14
N TYR A 695 -9.20 -18.88 -3.52
CA TYR A 695 -8.56 -19.14 -4.80
C TYR A 695 -7.03 -19.13 -4.66
N GLY A 696 -6.36 -19.89 -5.52
CA GLY A 696 -4.91 -19.89 -5.65
C GLY A 696 -4.43 -18.88 -6.70
N GLY A 697 -3.23 -19.10 -7.26
CA GLY A 697 -2.77 -18.31 -8.39
C GLY A 697 -3.62 -18.54 -9.66
N PRO A 698 -3.39 -17.75 -10.72
CA PRO A 698 -4.04 -17.98 -12.00
C PRO A 698 -3.54 -19.28 -12.65
N SER A 699 -4.44 -20.02 -13.29
CA SER A 699 -4.03 -21.22 -14.01
C SER A 699 -3.23 -20.85 -15.27
N ARG A 700 -2.31 -21.72 -15.66
CA ARG A 700 -1.46 -21.52 -16.85
C ARG A 700 -2.25 -21.20 -18.11
N ALA A 701 -3.41 -21.84 -18.32
CA ALA A 701 -4.26 -21.59 -19.47
C ALA A 701 -4.86 -20.17 -19.46
N SER A 702 -5.26 -19.68 -18.28
CA SER A 702 -5.74 -18.31 -18.11
C SER A 702 -4.63 -17.29 -18.41
N VAL A 703 -3.41 -17.55 -17.95
CA VAL A 703 -2.26 -16.67 -18.22
C VAL A 703 -1.92 -16.64 -19.71
N GLU A 704 -1.83 -17.81 -20.35
CA GLU A 704 -1.57 -17.90 -21.79
C GLU A 704 -2.63 -17.12 -22.58
N ARG A 705 -3.92 -17.26 -22.20
CA ARG A 705 -5.00 -16.48 -22.79
C ARG A 705 -4.87 -14.98 -22.52
N LEU A 706 -4.57 -14.56 -21.29
CA LEU A 706 -4.38 -13.15 -20.95
C LEU A 706 -3.24 -12.53 -21.75
N LYS A 707 -2.14 -13.27 -21.96
CA LYS A 707 -1.03 -12.83 -22.80
C LYS A 707 -1.46 -12.61 -24.24
N GLU A 708 -2.25 -13.52 -24.83
CA GLU A 708 -2.81 -13.34 -26.17
C GLU A 708 -3.68 -12.07 -26.25
N LEU A 709 -4.47 -11.77 -25.22
CA LEU A 709 -5.27 -10.55 -25.16
C LEU A 709 -4.40 -9.30 -25.05
N ALA A 710 -3.34 -9.34 -24.24
CA ALA A 710 -2.36 -8.25 -24.15
C ALA A 710 -1.66 -7.98 -25.49
N GLU A 711 -1.34 -9.02 -26.26
CA GLU A 711 -0.76 -8.89 -27.61
C GLU A 711 -1.76 -8.33 -28.64
N GLN A 712 -3.07 -8.50 -28.41
CA GLN A 712 -4.14 -8.01 -29.29
C GLN A 712 -4.60 -6.59 -28.96
N ALA A 713 -4.36 -6.11 -27.74
CA ALA A 713 -4.79 -4.79 -27.29
C ALA A 713 -3.89 -3.69 -27.90
N ASP A 714 -4.27 -3.13 -29.04
CA ASP A 714 -3.47 -2.18 -29.82
C ASP A 714 -3.93 -0.72 -29.73
N HIS A 715 -4.97 -0.45 -28.93
CA HIS A 715 -5.55 0.87 -28.73
C HIS A 715 -5.60 1.25 -27.24
N SER A 716 -5.19 2.48 -26.92
CA SER A 716 -5.37 3.06 -25.59
C SER A 716 -6.82 3.50 -25.38
N LEU A 717 -7.46 2.96 -24.34
CA LEU A 717 -8.79 3.34 -23.87
C LEU A 717 -8.74 4.47 -22.84
N GLU A 718 -7.56 5.06 -22.61
CA GLU A 718 -7.40 6.17 -21.68
C GLU A 718 -8.33 7.34 -22.03
N GLY A 719 -9.02 7.82 -21.01
CA GLY A 719 -9.89 8.98 -21.08
C GLY A 719 -9.28 10.23 -20.46
N ASN A 720 -10.13 11.25 -20.34
CA ASN A 720 -9.79 12.47 -19.61
C ASN A 720 -10.48 12.44 -18.25
N THR A 721 -9.70 12.27 -17.18
CA THR A 721 -10.22 12.10 -15.81
C THR A 721 -11.13 13.25 -15.35
N PHE A 722 -10.80 14.49 -15.70
CA PHE A 722 -11.66 15.64 -15.40
C PHE A 722 -13.01 15.58 -16.14
N LEU A 723 -13.01 15.12 -17.39
CA LEU A 723 -14.25 14.89 -18.13
C LEU A 723 -15.06 13.74 -17.50
N GLU A 724 -14.40 12.65 -17.11
CA GLU A 724 -15.02 11.51 -16.43
C GLU A 724 -15.74 11.96 -15.15
N ASP A 725 -15.11 12.78 -14.31
CA ASP A 725 -15.71 13.31 -13.09
C ASP A 725 -16.99 14.11 -13.37
N ILE A 726 -16.97 14.97 -14.39
CA ILE A 726 -18.17 15.73 -14.83
C ILE A 726 -19.24 14.75 -15.34
N VAL A 727 -18.86 13.76 -16.15
CA VAL A 727 -19.79 12.76 -16.68
C VAL A 727 -20.44 11.97 -15.55
N VAL A 728 -19.68 11.53 -14.55
CA VAL A 728 -20.20 10.84 -13.36
C VAL A 728 -21.14 11.77 -12.59
N GLN A 729 -20.72 13.00 -12.29
CA GLN A 729 -21.52 13.96 -11.51
C GLN A 729 -22.92 14.19 -12.09
N TYR A 730 -23.03 14.43 -13.40
CA TYR A 730 -24.31 14.72 -14.05
C TYR A 730 -25.02 13.45 -14.56
N GLY A 731 -24.27 12.44 -14.96
CA GLY A 731 -24.78 11.16 -15.44
C GLY A 731 -25.52 10.37 -14.36
N VAL A 732 -25.08 10.43 -13.10
CA VAL A 732 -25.77 9.78 -11.97
C VAL A 732 -27.23 10.20 -11.86
N SER A 733 -27.52 11.48 -12.15
CA SER A 733 -28.90 11.98 -12.15
C SER A 733 -29.72 11.46 -13.33
N ALA A 734 -29.09 11.24 -14.49
CA ALA A 734 -29.74 10.61 -15.64
C ALA A 734 -30.07 9.13 -15.37
N LEU A 735 -29.12 8.37 -14.82
CA LEU A 735 -29.30 6.96 -14.46
C LEU A 735 -30.41 6.76 -13.42
N ASN A 736 -30.46 7.61 -12.39
CA ASN A 736 -31.50 7.57 -11.36
C ASN A 736 -32.87 8.12 -11.83
N GLY A 737 -32.97 8.65 -13.06
CA GLY A 737 -34.21 9.19 -13.62
C GLY A 737 -34.63 10.55 -13.05
N SER A 738 -33.77 11.25 -12.31
CA SER A 738 -34.05 12.61 -11.80
C SER A 738 -33.82 13.70 -12.85
N MET A 739 -33.10 13.36 -13.93
CA MET A 739 -32.82 14.23 -15.08
C MET A 739 -32.90 13.42 -16.38
N THR A 740 -33.27 14.06 -17.51
CA THR A 740 -33.23 13.37 -18.81
C THR A 740 -31.81 13.29 -19.34
N VAL A 741 -31.51 12.29 -20.17
CA VAL A 741 -30.19 12.15 -20.82
C VAL A 741 -29.83 13.43 -21.59
N GLU A 742 -30.75 14.02 -22.35
CA GLU A 742 -30.48 15.23 -23.13
C GLU A 742 -30.14 16.43 -22.24
N THR A 743 -30.72 16.50 -21.05
CA THR A 743 -30.43 17.57 -20.09
C THR A 743 -29.05 17.35 -19.46
N ALA A 744 -28.73 16.12 -19.06
CA ALA A 744 -27.41 15.78 -18.52
C ALA A 744 -26.30 16.04 -19.55
N VAL A 745 -26.49 15.65 -20.82
CA VAL A 745 -25.56 15.92 -21.92
C VAL A 745 -25.29 17.42 -22.07
N ARG A 746 -26.33 18.27 -21.99
CA ARG A 746 -26.16 19.73 -22.08
C ARG A 746 -25.37 20.30 -20.91
N GLU A 747 -25.63 19.84 -19.69
CA GLU A 747 -24.89 20.28 -18.50
C GLU A 747 -23.40 19.87 -18.60
N ILE A 748 -23.13 18.62 -18.97
CA ILE A 748 -21.77 18.12 -19.18
C ILE A 748 -21.06 18.92 -20.28
N GLN A 749 -21.73 19.19 -21.40
CA GLN A 749 -21.20 20.03 -22.47
C GLN A 749 -20.87 21.44 -21.99
N GLN A 750 -21.75 22.07 -21.21
CA GLN A 750 -21.53 23.41 -20.68
C GLN A 750 -20.35 23.45 -19.68
N LYS A 751 -20.22 22.43 -18.84
CA LYS A 751 -19.16 22.37 -17.81
C LYS A 751 -17.80 21.99 -18.37
N SER A 752 -17.75 21.02 -19.28
CA SER A 752 -16.51 20.58 -19.93
C SER A 752 -15.96 21.62 -20.90
N ALA A 753 -16.80 22.45 -21.53
CA ALA A 753 -16.35 23.46 -22.50
C ALA A 753 -15.38 24.48 -21.92
N ILE A 754 -15.44 24.79 -20.63
CA ILE A 754 -14.49 25.71 -19.97
C ILE A 754 -13.11 25.07 -19.91
N TYR A 755 -13.06 23.81 -19.48
CA TYR A 755 -11.82 23.04 -19.33
C TYR A 755 -11.17 22.69 -20.67
N LEU A 756 -11.96 22.21 -21.63
CA LEU A 756 -11.45 21.84 -22.97
C LEU A 756 -10.99 23.05 -23.80
N ALA A 757 -11.30 24.28 -23.36
CA ALA A 757 -10.83 25.51 -23.99
C ALA A 757 -9.48 26.00 -23.45
N GLU A 758 -9.04 25.51 -22.30
CA GLU A 758 -7.70 25.75 -21.73
C GLU A 758 -6.65 24.79 -22.33
#